data_AF-A0A8H4IKH8-F1
#
_entry.id   AF-A0A8H4IKH8-F1
#
_cell.length_a   1.000
_cell.length_b   1.000
_cell.length_c   1.000
_cell.angle_alpha   90.00
_cell.angle_beta   90.00
_cell.angle_gamma   90.00
#
_symmetry.space_group_name_H-M   'P 1'
#
loop_
_entity.id
_entity.type
_entity.pdbx_description
1 polymer ?
#
loop_
_entity_poly.entity_id
_entity_poly.type
_entity_poly.pdbx_seq_one_letter_code
_entity_poly.pdbx_strand_id
1 'polypeptide(L)'
;MAIEGVDQITKALATLEGKPEPARPCYRVRNSIYPRALVLEEGKKTDVMLRLTKQGVWYEFEVTSLTGDVWNENCRGLVRIEEAMPTTAPEGVLAPLRHPTPGRLWYKAVEDAGYGFGPLFQKHLQAECVSGQRSSRSTVDLTERPSEYPQSAYPMHPACIDGCLQTCTPALWKGNRSSLDAVLVCPPGSASATGMALASAEYVGVGRREETKNYMTNSTVYDPETGALLFQMSGLRFHKLDTDGGPRAAHKFTWLQWKPDVTFLSQEGLSLVQRHDTYGADLGFATVNEVLDLFVHKKPNLRVAEISLLPSGDTTSIWLDGRSGSTRDGIGGFLFASSDPKTLVMAQERYSAHAVADYQLFEPTKPSGALDVTGPDLDVVILRVVAASLESRAAIEAVRSVLTPGGHVVLFEHRDEAASGGAKVSALLDTRDDFKDSRIIWCEGSQALTHALFATAESKPASPSPMAQRLTSFFYISRVLPNDGVNKAVDEELHGRGFENMLLHEREATIRLRAERVGTIEALHYSEVEEPPLGDNRVEVEIEAAGMNFKDLAITMGIVPDNEHLLGLEGAGIIRRVSSTSYKVGDRVLVFENPGERVPGLAAKRKFLEEEFGIPATNIFHSRTTEFAAQLMAATNQEGVDVIINSLTGELLEES
;
A
#
# COMPACT_ATOMS: atom_id res chain seq x y z
N MET A 1 -9.23 10.44 29.13
CA MET A 1 -10.70 10.44 28.90
C MET A 1 -11.43 9.48 29.84
N ALA A 2 -11.95 8.30 29.42
CA ALA A 2 -12.92 7.55 30.23
C ALA A 2 -12.48 7.19 31.68
N ILE A 3 -11.27 6.64 31.85
CA ILE A 3 -10.68 6.33 33.17
C ILE A 3 -10.55 7.59 34.04
N GLU A 4 -9.98 8.64 33.46
CA GLU A 4 -9.76 9.96 34.06
C GLU A 4 -11.08 10.65 34.47
N GLY A 5 -12.14 10.52 33.67
CA GLY A 5 -13.46 11.06 34.03
C GLY A 5 -14.07 10.37 35.24
N VAL A 6 -13.88 9.05 35.38
CA VAL A 6 -14.29 8.31 36.58
C VAL A 6 -13.42 8.65 37.79
N ASP A 7 -12.11 8.86 37.60
CA ASP A 7 -11.19 9.35 38.64
C ASP A 7 -11.63 10.72 39.18
N GLN A 8 -11.89 11.68 38.28
CA GLN A 8 -12.37 13.03 38.61
C GLN A 8 -13.73 12.99 39.34
N ILE A 9 -14.70 12.21 38.84
CA ILE A 9 -15.99 12.01 39.51
C ILE A 9 -15.79 11.43 40.92
N THR A 10 -14.88 10.47 41.08
CA THR A 10 -14.64 9.80 42.37
C THR A 10 -14.01 10.73 43.39
N LYS A 11 -13.02 11.54 42.99
CA LYS A 11 -12.38 12.55 43.85
C LYS A 11 -13.33 13.67 44.24
N ALA A 12 -14.17 14.13 43.30
CA ALA A 12 -15.24 15.09 43.58
C ALA A 12 -16.26 14.54 44.59
N LEU A 13 -16.71 13.29 44.42
CA LEU A 13 -17.63 12.65 45.36
C LEU A 13 -16.98 12.38 46.73
N ALA A 14 -15.73 11.93 46.80
CA ALA A 14 -15.02 11.75 48.07
C ALA A 14 -14.90 13.07 48.85
N THR A 15 -14.59 14.16 48.15
CA THR A 15 -14.54 15.52 48.70
C THR A 15 -15.91 15.99 49.23
N LEU A 16 -16.98 15.74 48.49
CA LEU A 16 -18.35 16.13 48.87
C LEU A 16 -18.92 15.26 50.02
N GLU A 17 -18.57 13.98 50.07
CA GLU A 17 -19.06 13.03 51.08
C GLU A 17 -18.17 12.96 52.34
N GLY A 18 -17.06 13.71 52.38
CA GLY A 18 -16.12 13.73 53.51
C GLY A 18 -15.38 12.41 53.73
N LYS A 19 -15.23 11.59 52.67
CA LYS A 19 -14.60 10.27 52.72
C LYS A 19 -13.12 10.37 52.31
N PRO A 20 -12.23 9.52 52.87
CA PRO A 20 -10.86 9.44 52.38
C PRO A 20 -10.85 8.98 50.91
N GLU A 21 -9.98 9.58 50.09
CA GLU A 21 -9.76 9.10 48.72
C GLU A 21 -9.21 7.65 48.73
N PRO A 22 -9.61 6.80 47.77
CA PRO A 22 -9.03 5.46 47.65
C PRO A 22 -7.54 5.58 47.29
N ALA A 23 -6.66 5.06 48.15
CA ALA A 23 -5.22 5.32 48.07
C ALA A 23 -4.56 4.88 46.73
N ARG A 24 -5.11 3.85 46.07
CA ARG A 24 -4.79 3.44 44.69
C ARG A 24 -6.03 2.77 44.06
N PRO A 25 -6.88 3.48 43.30
CA PRO A 25 -8.00 2.87 42.60
C PRO A 25 -7.49 2.07 41.39
N CYS A 26 -7.90 0.81 41.25
CA CYS A 26 -7.75 0.08 40.00
C CYS A 26 -8.94 0.37 39.09
N TYR A 27 -8.73 0.32 37.77
CA TYR A 27 -9.76 0.61 36.78
C TYR A 27 -10.02 -0.60 35.89
N ARG A 28 -11.27 -1.04 35.83
CA ARG A 28 -11.70 -2.10 34.91
C ARG A 28 -12.49 -1.50 33.77
N VAL A 29 -12.06 -1.77 32.54
CA VAL A 29 -12.79 -1.44 31.32
C VAL A 29 -13.27 -2.76 30.69
N ARG A 30 -14.47 -2.77 30.11
CA ARG A 30 -15.01 -3.93 29.37
C ARG A 30 -15.88 -3.49 28.20
N ASN A 31 -16.03 -4.38 27.23
CA ASN A 31 -16.84 -4.19 26.02
C ASN A 31 -16.49 -2.88 25.28
N SER A 32 -15.20 -2.52 25.26
CA SER A 32 -14.71 -1.37 24.49
C SER A 32 -14.79 -1.67 23.01
N ILE A 33 -15.51 -0.83 22.27
CA ILE A 33 -15.62 -0.87 20.80
C ILE A 33 -15.03 0.44 20.27
N TYR A 34 -14.35 0.38 19.12
CA TYR A 34 -13.66 1.51 18.50
C TYR A 34 -14.13 1.66 17.04
N PRO A 35 -15.33 2.20 16.76
CA PRO A 35 -15.88 2.22 15.40
C PRO A 35 -15.09 3.08 14.42
N ARG A 36 -14.36 4.10 14.89
CA ARG A 36 -13.61 5.03 14.03
C ARG A 36 -12.40 5.63 14.74
N ALA A 37 -11.23 5.47 14.13
CA ALA A 37 -10.01 6.18 14.55
C ALA A 37 -10.16 7.70 14.38
N LEU A 38 -9.60 8.49 15.30
CA LEU A 38 -9.54 9.94 15.19
C LEU A 38 -8.20 10.35 14.57
N VAL A 39 -8.24 10.92 13.36
CA VAL A 39 -7.08 11.54 12.73
C VAL A 39 -6.89 12.94 13.31
N LEU A 40 -5.66 13.31 13.63
CA LEU A 40 -5.29 14.63 14.14
C LEU A 40 -4.38 15.32 13.12
N GLU A 41 -4.80 16.50 12.64
CA GLU A 41 -4.02 17.33 11.71
C GLU A 41 -3.16 18.34 12.49
N GLU A 42 -1.92 18.57 12.03
CA GLU A 42 -1.01 19.51 12.69
C GLU A 42 -1.56 20.95 12.66
N GLY A 43 -1.44 21.66 13.78
CA GLY A 43 -1.96 23.02 13.96
C GLY A 43 -3.50 23.14 14.06
N LYS A 44 -4.26 22.06 13.81
CA LYS A 44 -5.73 22.07 13.79
C LYS A 44 -6.33 21.68 15.14
N LYS A 45 -7.07 22.59 15.76
CA LYS A 45 -7.85 22.27 16.96
C LYS A 45 -8.94 21.24 16.63
N THR A 46 -8.94 20.15 17.37
CA THR A 46 -9.94 19.07 17.28
C THR A 46 -10.72 19.02 18.60
N ASP A 47 -12.05 19.09 18.53
CA ASP A 47 -12.92 19.02 19.71
C ASP A 47 -13.42 17.59 19.93
N VAL A 48 -13.27 17.10 21.16
CA VAL A 48 -13.61 15.73 21.57
C VAL A 48 -14.40 15.78 22.87
N MET A 49 -15.52 15.07 22.91
CA MET A 49 -16.45 15.01 24.04
C MET A 49 -16.48 13.60 24.64
N LEU A 50 -16.53 13.52 25.97
CA LEU A 50 -16.73 12.29 26.73
C LEU A 50 -18.11 12.34 27.42
N ARG A 51 -19.01 11.41 27.07
CA ARG A 51 -20.22 11.14 27.85
C ARG A 51 -19.91 10.08 28.90
N LEU A 52 -20.44 10.25 30.11
CA LEU A 52 -20.44 9.22 31.15
C LEU A 52 -21.86 9.06 31.70
N THR A 53 -22.39 7.84 31.66
CA THR A 53 -23.76 7.51 32.09
C THR A 53 -23.70 6.39 33.12
N LYS A 54 -24.13 6.65 34.36
CA LYS A 54 -23.99 5.71 35.48
C LYS A 54 -25.02 4.59 35.40
N GLN A 55 -24.55 3.36 35.23
CA GLN A 55 -25.33 2.12 35.23
C GLN A 55 -24.96 1.27 36.46
N GLY A 56 -25.56 1.57 37.61
CA GLY A 56 -25.29 0.89 38.88
C GLY A 56 -23.86 1.12 39.39
N VAL A 57 -23.02 0.06 39.36
CA VAL A 57 -21.58 0.11 39.73
C VAL A 57 -20.65 0.36 38.53
N TRP A 58 -21.21 0.49 37.33
CA TRP A 58 -20.48 0.81 36.10
C TRP A 58 -20.83 2.23 35.63
N TYR A 59 -19.92 2.84 34.89
CA TYR A 59 -20.21 3.96 34.02
C TYR A 59 -20.10 3.47 32.58
N GLU A 60 -21.17 3.64 31.82
CA GLU A 60 -21.11 3.60 30.37
C GLU A 60 -20.39 4.85 29.89
N PHE A 61 -19.45 4.69 28.97
CA PHE A 61 -18.68 5.78 28.39
C PHE A 61 -18.83 5.79 26.87
N GLU A 62 -18.83 7.00 26.32
CA GLU A 62 -18.90 7.27 24.89
C GLU A 62 -17.96 8.44 24.59
N VAL A 63 -17.13 8.30 23.57
CA VAL A 63 -16.17 9.31 23.12
C VAL A 63 -16.49 9.68 21.69
N THR A 64 -16.77 10.96 21.46
CA THR A 64 -17.17 11.52 20.16
C THR A 64 -16.27 12.68 19.76
N SER A 65 -15.97 12.79 18.46
CA SER A 65 -15.18 13.89 17.88
C SER A 65 -16.05 14.73 16.94
N LEU A 66 -15.86 16.05 16.98
CA LEU A 66 -16.50 16.98 16.04
C LEU A 66 -15.77 16.96 14.69
N THR A 67 -16.51 16.89 13.59
CA THR A 67 -15.96 16.96 12.23
C THR A 67 -16.94 17.72 11.34
N GLY A 68 -16.56 18.93 10.91
CA GLY A 68 -17.55 19.92 10.48
C GLY A 68 -18.50 20.23 11.63
N ASP A 69 -19.81 20.23 11.37
CA ASP A 69 -20.86 20.39 12.39
C ASP A 69 -21.37 19.05 12.96
N VAL A 70 -20.76 17.91 12.61
CA VAL A 70 -21.23 16.56 12.96
C VAL A 70 -20.36 15.93 14.06
N TRP A 71 -21.01 15.48 15.14
CA TRP A 71 -20.38 14.61 16.14
C TRP A 71 -20.35 13.17 15.66
N ASN A 72 -19.17 12.55 15.70
CA ASN A 72 -18.94 11.18 15.24
C ASN A 72 -18.45 10.30 16.40
N GLU A 73 -18.99 9.10 16.56
CA GLU A 73 -18.52 8.15 17.59
C GLU A 73 -17.14 7.59 17.23
N ASN A 74 -16.18 7.68 18.17
CA ASN A 74 -14.86 7.06 18.03
C ASN A 74 -14.72 5.81 18.89
N CYS A 75 -15.30 5.81 20.10
CA CYS A 75 -15.21 4.70 21.03
C CYS A 75 -16.35 4.69 22.06
N ARG A 76 -16.86 3.51 22.42
CA ARG A 76 -17.81 3.29 23.52
C ARG A 76 -17.46 2.07 24.34
N GLY A 77 -17.96 1.98 25.57
CA GLY A 77 -17.82 0.80 26.42
C GLY A 77 -18.28 1.02 27.86
N LEU A 78 -17.85 0.15 28.78
CA LEU A 78 -18.15 0.25 30.21
C LEU A 78 -16.85 0.35 31.03
N VAL A 79 -16.79 1.28 31.99
CA VAL A 79 -15.68 1.50 32.91
C VAL A 79 -16.14 1.52 34.36
N ARG A 80 -15.34 0.99 35.29
CA ARG A 80 -15.53 1.13 36.74
C ARG A 80 -14.21 1.24 37.49
N ILE A 81 -14.29 1.72 38.73
CA ILE A 81 -13.25 1.45 39.73
C ILE A 81 -13.48 0.04 40.31
N GLU A 82 -12.38 -0.64 40.61
CA GLU A 82 -12.32 -1.95 41.25
C GLU A 82 -11.24 -1.92 42.33
N GLU A 83 -11.39 -2.74 43.37
CA GLU A 83 -10.34 -2.90 44.38
C GLU A 83 -9.18 -3.73 43.82
N ALA A 84 -7.95 -3.42 44.23
CA ALA A 84 -6.74 -4.07 43.74
C ALA A 84 -6.69 -5.54 44.20
N MET A 85 -7.04 -6.48 43.31
CA MET A 85 -6.84 -7.91 43.60
C MET A 85 -5.34 -8.23 43.58
N PRO A 86 -4.75 -8.70 44.71
CA PRO A 86 -3.30 -8.94 44.81
C PRO A 86 -2.88 -10.13 43.96
N THR A 87 -2.51 -9.82 42.72
CA THR A 87 -2.15 -10.80 41.69
C THR A 87 -0.65 -10.70 41.43
N THR A 88 0.06 -11.79 41.71
CA THR A 88 1.51 -11.91 41.48
C THR A 88 1.82 -12.59 40.15
N ALA A 89 3.03 -12.35 39.62
CA ALA A 89 3.52 -13.00 38.43
C ALA A 89 3.60 -14.54 38.59
N PRO A 90 3.11 -15.33 37.61
CA PRO A 90 3.30 -16.78 37.59
C PRO A 90 4.78 -17.18 37.57
N GLU A 91 5.07 -18.39 38.05
CA GLU A 91 6.43 -18.92 38.16
C GLU A 91 7.15 -18.89 36.79
N GLY A 92 8.41 -18.43 36.79
CA GLY A 92 9.23 -18.30 35.60
C GLY A 92 8.95 -17.08 34.71
N VAL A 93 7.82 -16.36 34.85
CA VAL A 93 7.51 -15.19 34.00
C VAL A 93 8.56 -14.08 34.14
N LEU A 94 8.99 -13.81 35.38
CA LEU A 94 10.01 -12.79 35.70
C LEU A 94 11.46 -13.23 35.44
N ALA A 95 11.70 -14.48 35.03
CA ALA A 95 13.05 -14.95 34.74
C ALA A 95 13.65 -14.18 33.53
N PRO A 96 14.96 -13.93 33.47
CA PRO A 96 15.58 -13.20 32.36
C PRO A 96 15.17 -13.72 30.97
N LEU A 97 15.08 -12.81 29.99
CA LEU A 97 14.70 -13.16 28.63
C LEU A 97 15.78 -14.05 27.97
N ARG A 98 15.34 -15.09 27.28
CA ARG A 98 16.18 -16.04 26.55
C ARG A 98 16.27 -15.61 25.07
N HIS A 99 17.49 -15.39 24.59
CA HIS A 99 17.78 -14.94 23.23
C HIS A 99 16.92 -13.74 22.75
N PRO A 100 16.78 -12.66 23.55
CA PRO A 100 15.87 -11.55 23.22
C PRO A 100 16.27 -10.80 21.95
N THR A 101 15.27 -10.44 21.15
CA THR A 101 15.40 -9.50 20.03
C THR A 101 15.17 -8.06 20.51
N PRO A 102 15.98 -7.06 20.11
CA PRO A 102 15.72 -5.66 20.44
C PRO A 102 14.42 -5.14 19.82
N GLY A 103 13.56 -4.47 20.61
CA GLY A 103 12.25 -3.99 20.17
C GLY A 103 12.30 -2.97 19.02
N ARG A 104 13.39 -2.20 18.89
CA ARG A 104 13.67 -1.35 17.70
C ARG A 104 13.62 -2.11 16.36
N LEU A 105 13.87 -3.43 16.36
CA LEU A 105 13.74 -4.25 15.15
C LEU A 105 12.29 -4.53 14.80
N TRP A 106 11.42 -4.68 15.82
CA TRP A 106 9.98 -4.77 15.66
C TRP A 106 9.40 -3.44 15.20
N TYR A 107 9.81 -2.31 15.80
CA TYR A 107 9.40 -0.99 15.32
C TYR A 107 9.79 -0.72 13.87
N LYS A 108 10.97 -1.14 13.40
CA LYS A 108 11.29 -1.03 11.97
C LYS A 108 10.32 -1.86 11.10
N ALA A 109 9.99 -3.10 11.49
CA ALA A 109 9.05 -3.92 10.71
C ALA A 109 7.61 -3.35 10.71
N VAL A 110 7.19 -2.76 11.83
CA VAL A 110 5.92 -2.05 12.00
C VAL A 110 5.89 -0.76 11.16
N GLU A 111 6.99 0.00 11.13
CA GLU A 111 7.18 1.20 10.32
C GLU A 111 7.25 0.90 8.81
N ASP A 112 7.94 -0.17 8.42
CA ASP A 112 7.99 -0.66 7.03
C ASP A 112 6.62 -1.19 6.57
N ALA A 113 5.75 -1.61 7.49
CA ALA A 113 4.34 -1.94 7.27
C ALA A 113 3.38 -0.72 7.41
N GLY A 114 3.91 0.51 7.45
CA GLY A 114 3.15 1.77 7.41
C GLY A 114 3.04 2.55 8.73
N TYR A 115 3.37 1.94 9.87
CA TYR A 115 3.08 2.53 11.19
C TYR A 115 4.29 3.29 11.77
N GLY A 116 4.40 4.58 11.44
CA GLY A 116 5.45 5.49 11.91
C GLY A 116 5.39 5.88 13.39
N PHE A 117 5.50 4.92 14.32
CA PHE A 117 5.50 5.20 15.76
C PHE A 117 6.67 6.10 16.18
N GLY A 118 6.37 7.32 16.64
CA GLY A 118 7.37 8.27 17.12
C GLY A 118 8.06 7.86 18.43
N PRO A 119 9.21 8.47 18.80
CA PRO A 119 10.07 7.99 19.89
C PRO A 119 9.46 7.95 21.31
N LEU A 120 8.29 8.55 21.53
CA LEU A 120 7.54 8.46 22.79
C LEU A 120 6.68 7.20 22.88
N PHE A 121 6.24 6.67 21.75
CA PHE A 121 5.43 5.44 21.63
C PHE A 121 6.30 4.19 21.38
N GLN A 122 7.59 4.34 21.08
CA GLN A 122 8.54 3.23 20.95
C GLN A 122 8.96 2.65 22.32
N LYS A 123 8.01 2.12 23.07
CA LYS A 123 8.17 1.62 24.44
C LYS A 123 8.69 0.18 24.57
N HIS A 124 8.55 -0.63 23.53
CA HIS A 124 8.96 -2.04 23.52
C HIS A 124 10.49 -2.14 23.45
N LEU A 125 11.12 -2.60 24.53
CA LEU A 125 12.58 -2.63 24.67
C LEU A 125 13.18 -3.92 24.09
N GLN A 126 12.62 -5.07 24.44
CA GLN A 126 13.06 -6.39 23.96
C GLN A 126 11.89 -7.38 23.87
N ALA A 127 12.01 -8.36 22.97
CA ALA A 127 11.08 -9.48 22.82
C ALA A 127 11.81 -10.83 22.75
N GLU A 128 11.45 -11.74 23.66
CA GLU A 128 11.65 -13.18 23.52
C GLU A 128 10.43 -13.78 22.81
N CYS A 129 10.67 -14.34 21.64
CA CYS A 129 9.67 -15.02 20.81
C CYS A 129 10.35 -16.14 20.02
N VAL A 130 9.65 -17.26 19.84
CA VAL A 130 10.12 -18.39 19.02
C VAL A 130 9.33 -18.40 17.72
N SER A 131 10.02 -18.52 16.58
CA SER A 131 9.35 -18.59 15.28
C SER A 131 8.40 -19.80 15.21
N GLY A 132 7.17 -19.57 14.75
CA GLY A 132 6.06 -20.52 14.80
C GLY A 132 5.19 -20.44 16.06
N GLN A 133 5.66 -19.86 17.17
CA GLN A 133 4.91 -19.82 18.44
C GLN A 133 4.07 -18.55 18.59
N ARG A 134 2.82 -18.71 19.00
CA ARG A 134 1.87 -17.61 19.28
C ARG A 134 1.92 -17.11 20.73
N SER A 135 3.14 -17.01 21.27
CA SER A 135 3.41 -16.61 22.65
C SER A 135 4.77 -15.92 22.76
N SER A 136 4.85 -14.85 23.54
CA SER A 136 6.08 -14.07 23.70
C SER A 136 6.20 -13.44 25.09
N ARG A 137 7.44 -13.27 25.54
CA ARG A 137 7.79 -12.45 26.72
C ARG A 137 8.49 -11.18 26.26
N SER A 138 8.26 -10.04 26.91
CA SER A 138 8.81 -8.76 26.46
C SER A 138 9.08 -7.80 27.61
N THR A 139 10.07 -6.91 27.44
CA THR A 139 10.27 -5.79 28.36
C THR A 139 9.76 -4.49 27.74
N VAL A 140 9.09 -3.66 28.55
CA VAL A 140 8.45 -2.40 28.12
C VAL A 140 8.95 -1.26 29.00
N ASP A 141 9.30 -0.12 28.40
CA ASP A 141 9.56 1.15 29.08
C ASP A 141 8.23 1.80 29.51
N LEU A 142 8.02 1.89 30.82
CA LEU A 142 6.82 2.48 31.41
C LEU A 142 7.06 3.90 31.94
N THR A 143 8.22 4.51 31.65
CA THR A 143 8.55 5.88 32.10
C THR A 143 7.69 6.93 31.41
N GLU A 144 7.09 7.81 32.20
CA GLU A 144 6.36 8.98 31.71
C GLU A 144 7.38 10.10 31.44
N ARG A 145 7.34 10.72 30.26
CA ARG A 145 8.24 11.83 29.90
C ARG A 145 7.54 13.18 30.06
N PRO A 146 8.25 14.25 30.47
CA PRO A 146 7.70 15.59 30.51
C PRO A 146 7.12 16.03 29.15
N SER A 147 6.05 16.82 29.23
CA SER A 147 5.39 17.46 28.09
C SER A 147 5.51 18.97 28.22
N GLU A 148 5.69 19.66 27.10
CA GLU A 148 5.70 21.12 27.05
C GLU A 148 4.30 21.72 27.29
N TYR A 149 3.25 20.94 26.99
CA TYR A 149 1.85 21.26 27.29
C TYR A 149 1.41 20.68 28.63
N PRO A 150 0.49 21.35 29.36
CA PRO A 150 -0.15 20.79 30.55
C PRO A 150 -0.81 19.44 30.27
N GLN A 151 -0.64 18.48 31.18
CA GLN A 151 -1.25 17.14 31.10
C GLN A 151 -2.13 16.88 32.32
N SER A 152 -3.22 16.13 32.12
CA SER A 152 -3.95 15.47 33.19
C SER A 152 -3.07 14.45 33.90
N ALA A 153 -3.26 14.28 35.22
CA ALA A 153 -2.68 13.17 35.95
C ALA A 153 -3.40 11.86 35.56
N TYR A 154 -2.66 10.89 35.02
CA TYR A 154 -3.21 9.59 34.63
C TYR A 154 -2.76 8.47 35.59
N PRO A 155 -3.58 7.43 35.84
CA PRO A 155 -3.13 6.21 36.53
C PRO A 155 -2.04 5.43 35.77
N MET A 156 -1.90 5.69 34.47
CA MET A 156 -0.68 5.55 33.64
C MET A 156 -0.85 6.43 32.40
N HIS A 157 0.23 7.04 31.92
CA HIS A 157 0.28 7.83 30.69
C HIS A 157 -0.11 7.04 29.40
N PRO A 158 -0.92 7.63 28.48
CA PRO A 158 -1.36 7.00 27.22
C PRO A 158 -0.28 6.38 26.31
N ALA A 159 0.98 6.80 26.37
CA ALA A 159 2.06 6.19 25.56
C ALA A 159 2.62 4.89 26.18
N CYS A 160 2.71 4.82 27.52
CA CYS A 160 3.10 3.59 28.23
C CYS A 160 1.99 2.52 28.09
N ILE A 161 0.75 3.01 28.17
CA ILE A 161 -0.49 2.31 27.83
C ILE A 161 -0.37 1.59 26.48
N ASP A 162 -0.06 2.30 25.39
CA ASP A 162 0.10 1.70 24.06
C ASP A 162 1.27 0.71 23.99
N GLY A 163 2.40 1.06 24.61
CA GLY A 163 3.56 0.17 24.75
C GLY A 163 3.24 -1.22 25.30
N CYS A 164 2.26 -1.33 26.20
CA CYS A 164 1.90 -2.57 26.88
C CYS A 164 1.25 -3.65 25.98
N LEU A 165 0.66 -3.31 24.82
CA LEU A 165 0.08 -4.29 23.87
C LEU A 165 0.64 -4.23 22.44
N GLN A 166 1.54 -3.30 22.13
CA GLN A 166 2.54 -3.53 21.09
C GLN A 166 3.37 -4.81 21.40
N THR A 167 3.42 -5.24 22.66
CA THR A 167 3.93 -6.57 23.08
C THR A 167 3.13 -7.77 22.57
N CYS A 168 1.90 -7.57 22.07
CA CYS A 168 1.13 -8.64 21.42
C CYS A 168 1.69 -8.98 20.03
N THR A 169 2.38 -8.05 19.38
CA THR A 169 2.85 -8.18 18.00
C THR A 169 3.76 -9.41 17.79
N PRO A 170 4.76 -9.73 18.65
CA PRO A 170 5.53 -10.96 18.48
C PRO A 170 4.68 -12.24 18.60
N ALA A 171 3.67 -12.30 19.47
CA ALA A 171 2.76 -13.44 19.57
C ALA A 171 1.79 -13.53 18.37
N LEU A 172 1.29 -12.39 17.90
CA LEU A 172 0.30 -12.33 16.82
C LEU A 172 0.89 -12.64 15.44
N TRP A 173 2.19 -12.42 15.22
CA TRP A 173 2.89 -12.85 14.00
C TRP A 173 3.74 -14.11 14.18
N LYS A 174 3.40 -14.96 15.17
CA LYS A 174 4.05 -16.27 15.39
C LYS A 174 5.58 -16.15 15.57
N GLY A 175 6.07 -15.06 16.15
CA GLY A 175 7.50 -14.71 16.23
C GLY A 175 8.16 -14.33 14.89
N ASN A 176 7.45 -14.38 13.75
CA ASN A 176 7.98 -14.03 12.44
C ASN A 176 7.76 -12.55 12.10
N ARG A 177 8.72 -11.73 12.51
CA ARG A 177 8.80 -10.28 12.27
C ARG A 177 8.71 -9.86 10.79
N SER A 178 9.00 -10.75 9.84
CA SER A 178 8.94 -10.47 8.40
C SER A 178 7.56 -10.71 7.77
N SER A 179 6.54 -11.04 8.56
CA SER A 179 5.17 -11.31 8.07
C SER A 179 4.11 -10.29 8.52
N LEU A 180 4.56 -9.11 8.97
CA LEU A 180 3.76 -8.13 9.70
C LEU A 180 2.96 -7.20 8.76
N ASP A 181 1.65 -7.08 9.00
CA ASP A 181 0.70 -6.38 8.11
C ASP A 181 -0.28 -5.37 8.78
N ALA A 182 -0.27 -5.19 10.12
CA ALA A 182 -1.10 -4.20 10.86
C ALA A 182 -0.65 -3.99 12.36
N VAL A 183 -1.35 -3.12 13.15
CA VAL A 183 -1.71 -3.19 14.63
C VAL A 183 -1.45 -1.97 15.60
N LEU A 184 -2.37 -1.76 16.59
CA LEU A 184 -2.67 -0.54 17.44
C LEU A 184 -3.74 -0.92 18.56
N VAL A 185 -4.04 -0.42 19.81
CA VAL A 185 -3.55 0.44 20.98
C VAL A 185 -4.47 0.15 22.23
N CYS A 186 -4.04 0.11 23.53
CA CYS A 186 -4.83 0.21 24.83
C CYS A 186 -4.12 -0.17 26.21
N PRO A 187 -4.65 0.13 27.44
CA PRO A 187 -3.88 0.57 28.66
C PRO A 187 -3.61 -0.42 29.81
N PRO A 188 -2.55 -0.27 30.69
CA PRO A 188 -2.63 0.41 32.03
C PRO A 188 -1.36 0.55 32.98
N GLY A 189 -1.54 1.17 34.16
CA GLY A 189 -0.94 0.70 35.43
C GLY A 189 0.43 1.25 35.89
N SER A 190 0.42 2.33 36.71
CA SER A 190 1.62 2.96 37.29
C SER A 190 2.62 2.01 37.97
N ALA A 191 3.91 2.26 37.76
CA ALA A 191 4.85 1.17 37.48
C ALA A 191 6.25 1.32 38.10
N SER A 192 7.01 0.22 38.09
CA SER A 192 8.47 0.27 37.94
C SER A 192 8.83 0.87 36.57
N ALA A 193 10.03 1.45 36.42
CA ALA A 193 10.46 2.10 35.17
C ALA A 193 10.40 1.16 33.94
N THR A 194 10.46 -0.16 34.17
CA THR A 194 10.24 -1.19 33.14
C THR A 194 9.22 -2.21 33.61
N GLY A 195 8.35 -2.67 32.71
CA GLY A 195 7.43 -3.81 32.94
C GLY A 195 7.87 -5.08 32.21
N MET A 196 7.55 -6.25 32.78
CA MET A 196 7.72 -7.57 32.16
C MET A 196 6.38 -8.08 31.63
N ALA A 197 6.22 -8.10 30.31
CA ALA A 197 5.03 -8.52 29.59
C ALA A 197 5.06 -10.01 29.23
N LEU A 198 3.91 -10.66 29.34
CA LEU A 198 3.58 -11.98 28.78
C LEU A 198 2.39 -11.80 27.84
N ALA A 199 2.55 -12.17 26.58
CA ALA A 199 1.48 -12.07 25.57
C ALA A 199 1.23 -13.40 24.84
N SER A 200 -0.03 -13.64 24.48
CA SER A 200 -0.49 -14.79 23.67
C SER A 200 -1.42 -14.35 22.53
N ALA A 201 -1.54 -15.18 21.50
CA ALA A 201 -2.52 -15.03 20.42
C ALA A 201 -3.27 -16.35 20.18
N GLU A 202 -4.57 -16.36 20.47
CA GLU A 202 -5.42 -17.55 20.47
C GLU A 202 -6.41 -17.52 19.29
N TYR A 203 -6.62 -18.65 18.64
CA TYR A 203 -7.51 -18.75 17.47
C TYR A 203 -8.98 -18.75 17.93
N VAL A 204 -9.82 -17.89 17.33
CA VAL A 204 -11.21 -17.66 17.79
C VAL A 204 -12.19 -18.81 17.47
N GLY A 205 -11.73 -19.89 16.83
CA GLY A 205 -12.57 -21.04 16.45
C GLY A 205 -13.30 -20.87 15.10
N VAL A 206 -13.15 -19.72 14.43
CA VAL A 206 -13.84 -19.34 13.18
C VAL A 206 -12.82 -18.73 12.22
N GLY A 207 -13.04 -18.87 10.90
CA GLY A 207 -12.16 -18.33 9.85
C GLY A 207 -10.88 -19.16 9.64
N ARG A 208 -10.00 -18.71 8.74
CA ARG A 208 -8.69 -19.35 8.48
C ARG A 208 -7.70 -19.22 9.64
N ARG A 209 -6.72 -20.13 9.70
CA ARG A 209 -5.63 -20.11 10.70
C ARG A 209 -4.37 -19.37 10.21
N GLU A 210 -4.35 -19.04 8.93
CA GLU A 210 -3.34 -18.28 8.22
C GLU A 210 -3.54 -16.80 8.54
N GLU A 211 -4.77 -16.33 8.37
CA GLU A 211 -5.25 -14.95 8.58
C GLU A 211 -5.10 -14.45 10.02
N THR A 212 -4.48 -13.29 10.18
CA THR A 212 -4.25 -12.62 11.48
C THR A 212 -5.54 -12.17 12.17
N LYS A 213 -6.56 -11.73 11.40
CA LYS A 213 -7.88 -11.27 11.90
C LYS A 213 -8.65 -12.33 12.72
N ASN A 214 -8.37 -13.61 12.53
CA ASN A 214 -9.03 -14.72 13.23
C ASN A 214 -8.33 -15.14 14.54
N TYR A 215 -7.42 -14.30 15.03
CA TYR A 215 -6.75 -14.46 16.31
C TYR A 215 -7.10 -13.31 17.25
N MET A 216 -7.15 -13.65 18.52
CA MET A 216 -7.50 -12.76 19.62
C MET A 216 -6.33 -12.79 20.61
N THR A 217 -5.81 -11.63 20.98
CA THR A 217 -4.62 -11.53 21.84
C THR A 217 -4.95 -11.22 23.28
N ASN A 218 -4.05 -11.64 24.15
CA ASN A 218 -4.02 -11.34 25.57
C ASN A 218 -2.64 -10.77 25.90
N SER A 219 -2.55 -9.77 26.79
CA SER A 219 -1.28 -9.25 27.32
C SER A 219 -1.40 -9.02 28.81
N THR A 220 -0.39 -9.45 29.58
CA THR A 220 -0.33 -9.28 31.02
C THR A 220 1.07 -8.80 31.40
N VAL A 221 1.17 -7.66 32.10
CA VAL A 221 2.45 -7.02 32.45
C VAL A 221 2.60 -6.99 33.96
N TYR A 222 3.78 -7.36 34.43
CA TYR A 222 4.15 -7.38 35.83
C TYR A 222 5.32 -6.45 36.12
N ASP A 223 5.40 -5.97 37.35
CA ASP A 223 6.59 -5.34 37.91
C ASP A 223 7.73 -6.38 38.02
N PRO A 224 8.92 -6.14 37.41
CA PRO A 224 10.06 -7.06 37.50
C PRO A 224 10.63 -7.22 38.91
N GLU A 225 10.45 -6.24 39.80
CA GLU A 225 11.01 -6.24 41.16
C GLU A 225 10.03 -6.80 42.18
N THR A 226 8.77 -6.32 42.17
CA THR A 226 7.75 -6.74 43.16
C THR A 226 6.90 -7.92 42.68
N GLY A 227 6.91 -8.23 41.38
CA GLY A 227 6.03 -9.23 40.77
C GLY A 227 4.55 -8.86 40.75
N ALA A 228 4.19 -7.63 41.14
CA ALA A 228 2.81 -7.16 41.14
C ALA A 228 2.26 -6.99 39.72
N LEU A 229 0.97 -7.27 39.54
CA LEU A 229 0.25 -7.01 38.30
C LEU A 229 0.19 -5.50 38.01
N LEU A 230 0.72 -5.10 36.85
CA LEU A 230 0.56 -3.76 36.27
C LEU A 230 -0.56 -3.76 35.22
N PHE A 231 -0.54 -4.73 34.28
CA PHE A 231 -1.53 -4.90 33.20
C PHE A 231 -2.17 -6.27 33.21
N GLN A 232 -3.48 -6.31 32.96
CA GLN A 232 -4.12 -7.39 32.25
C GLN A 232 -5.07 -6.86 31.16
N MET A 233 -4.84 -7.25 29.91
CA MET A 233 -5.81 -7.22 28.81
C MET A 233 -6.07 -8.65 28.36
N SER A 234 -7.34 -8.93 28.11
CA SER A 234 -7.80 -10.16 27.47
C SER A 234 -8.77 -9.82 26.35
N GLY A 235 -8.67 -10.52 25.22
CA GLY A 235 -9.69 -10.48 24.19
C GLY A 235 -9.54 -9.40 23.10
N LEU A 236 -8.36 -8.81 22.95
CA LEU A 236 -8.13 -7.79 21.91
C LEU A 236 -8.17 -8.44 20.52
N ARG A 237 -8.88 -7.80 19.60
CA ARG A 237 -9.01 -8.20 18.20
C ARG A 237 -8.54 -7.06 17.31
N PHE A 238 -8.04 -7.42 16.14
CA PHE A 238 -7.47 -6.48 15.20
C PHE A 238 -8.12 -6.61 13.83
N HIS A 239 -8.34 -5.46 13.21
CA HIS A 239 -8.78 -5.35 11.82
C HIS A 239 -7.66 -4.67 11.06
N LYS A 240 -7.34 -5.17 9.86
CA LYS A 240 -6.44 -4.48 8.95
C LYS A 240 -7.12 -3.19 8.50
N LEU A 241 -6.37 -2.09 8.48
CA LEU A 241 -6.77 -0.87 7.80
C LEU A 241 -5.99 -0.84 6.49
N ASP A 242 -6.69 -0.90 5.37
CA ASP A 242 -6.06 -0.76 4.05
C ASP A 242 -5.77 0.72 3.81
N THR A 243 -4.49 1.07 3.67
CA THR A 243 -4.01 2.44 3.47
C THR A 243 -3.21 2.53 2.17
N ASP A 244 -3.55 3.50 1.31
CA ASP A 244 -2.93 3.67 0.01
C ASP A 244 -1.46 4.14 0.12
N GLY A 245 -0.53 3.21 -0.09
CA GLY A 245 0.91 3.48 -0.17
C GLY A 245 1.61 3.57 1.19
N GLY A 246 2.67 2.76 1.38
CA GLY A 246 3.56 2.92 2.53
C GLY A 246 4.35 4.23 2.45
N PRO A 247 4.66 4.90 3.60
CA PRO A 247 5.35 6.20 3.64
C PRO A 247 6.84 6.16 3.24
N ARG A 248 7.31 5.04 2.69
CA ARG A 248 8.63 4.87 2.08
C ARG A 248 8.45 4.24 0.71
N ALA A 249 9.12 4.79 -0.30
CA ALA A 249 9.21 4.17 -1.61
C ALA A 249 9.77 2.73 -1.46
N ALA A 250 9.08 1.75 -2.06
CA ALA A 250 9.48 0.35 -2.00
C ALA A 250 10.93 0.16 -2.48
N HIS A 251 11.67 -0.75 -1.84
CA HIS A 251 13.06 -1.04 -2.15
C HIS A 251 13.23 -1.45 -3.62
N LYS A 252 13.71 -0.52 -4.47
CA LYS A 252 14.00 -0.82 -5.87
C LYS A 252 15.26 -1.69 -5.97
N PHE A 253 15.10 -2.88 -6.53
CA PHE A 253 16.19 -3.76 -6.93
C PHE A 253 16.98 -3.11 -8.06
N THR A 254 18.30 -3.23 -7.97
CA THR A 254 19.26 -2.63 -8.90
C THR A 254 20.34 -3.63 -9.29
N TRP A 255 21.00 -3.38 -10.42
CA TRP A 255 22.09 -4.20 -10.95
C TRP A 255 23.18 -3.35 -11.62
N LEU A 256 24.37 -3.93 -11.77
CA LEU A 256 25.46 -3.33 -12.54
C LEU A 256 25.29 -3.65 -14.02
N GLN A 257 25.27 -2.62 -14.87
CA GLN A 257 25.35 -2.76 -16.32
C GLN A 257 26.46 -1.87 -16.89
N TRP A 258 27.25 -2.42 -17.82
CA TRP A 258 28.21 -1.64 -18.59
C TRP A 258 27.51 -0.97 -19.77
N LYS A 259 27.48 0.37 -19.80
CA LYS A 259 26.97 1.17 -20.92
C LYS A 259 28.08 2.12 -21.43
N PRO A 260 28.03 2.58 -22.70
CA PRO A 260 29.06 3.49 -23.25
C PRO A 260 29.24 4.77 -22.42
N ASP A 261 30.45 5.33 -22.39
CA ASP A 261 30.67 6.69 -21.89
C ASP A 261 30.21 7.72 -22.93
N VAL A 262 29.24 8.54 -22.57
CA VAL A 262 28.64 9.58 -23.42
C VAL A 262 29.67 10.60 -23.94
N THR A 263 30.73 10.87 -23.18
CA THR A 263 31.84 11.76 -23.61
C THR A 263 32.66 11.18 -24.77
N PHE A 264 32.75 9.85 -24.87
CA PHE A 264 33.48 9.17 -25.94
C PHE A 264 32.58 8.61 -27.05
N LEU A 265 31.27 8.80 -26.92
CA LEU A 265 30.27 8.40 -27.92
C LEU A 265 30.58 8.98 -29.30
N SER A 266 30.19 8.24 -30.34
CA SER A 266 30.33 8.58 -31.75
C SER A 266 29.15 8.00 -32.52
N GLN A 267 29.03 8.33 -33.82
CA GLN A 267 27.96 7.80 -34.68
C GLN A 267 27.91 6.26 -34.69
N GLU A 268 29.06 5.59 -34.72
CA GLU A 268 29.15 4.12 -34.63
C GLU A 268 28.68 3.61 -33.26
N GLY A 269 29.08 4.28 -32.17
CA GLY A 269 28.71 3.92 -30.80
C GLY A 269 27.21 4.10 -30.52
N LEU A 270 26.58 5.10 -31.13
CA LEU A 270 25.13 5.32 -31.06
C LEU A 270 24.35 4.12 -31.63
N SER A 271 24.83 3.54 -32.73
CA SER A 271 24.21 2.35 -33.35
C SER A 271 24.26 1.07 -32.49
N LEU A 272 25.02 1.09 -31.39
CA LEU A 272 25.04 0.03 -30.37
C LEU A 272 24.10 0.32 -29.19
N VAL A 273 23.79 1.58 -28.91
CA VAL A 273 22.73 1.99 -27.98
C VAL A 273 21.36 1.62 -28.56
N GLN A 274 21.13 1.96 -29.83
CA GLN A 274 19.88 1.72 -30.58
C GLN A 274 19.36 0.28 -30.65
N ARG A 275 20.16 -0.73 -30.28
CA ARG A 275 19.84 -2.14 -30.52
C ARG A 275 19.10 -2.84 -29.39
N HIS A 276 18.97 -2.21 -28.22
CA HIS A 276 18.80 -3.00 -27.00
C HIS A 276 17.34 -3.28 -26.59
N ASP A 277 16.46 -2.26 -26.49
CA ASP A 277 15.18 -2.42 -25.78
C ASP A 277 13.99 -1.63 -26.40
N THR A 278 13.85 -1.57 -27.73
CA THR A 278 12.70 -0.90 -28.39
C THR A 278 12.11 -1.62 -29.60
N TYR A 279 11.10 -2.46 -29.35
CA TYR A 279 10.07 -2.80 -30.34
C TYR A 279 8.91 -1.79 -30.24
N GLY A 280 8.56 -1.12 -31.35
CA GLY A 280 7.29 -0.39 -31.52
C GLY A 280 7.25 1.10 -31.10
N ALA A 281 8.23 1.62 -30.38
CA ALA A 281 8.38 3.05 -30.13
C ALA A 281 9.15 3.75 -31.27
N ASP A 282 8.99 5.07 -31.45
CA ASP A 282 9.85 5.80 -32.40
C ASP A 282 11.32 5.72 -31.98
N LEU A 283 12.14 5.19 -32.88
CA LEU A 283 13.56 4.94 -32.64
C LEU A 283 14.32 6.24 -32.30
N GLY A 284 13.94 7.38 -32.90
CA GLY A 284 14.58 8.67 -32.67
C GLY A 284 14.40 9.11 -31.21
N PHE A 285 13.16 9.24 -30.77
CA PHE A 285 12.84 9.65 -29.39
C PHE A 285 13.43 8.71 -28.33
N ALA A 286 13.35 7.39 -28.55
CA ALA A 286 13.93 6.42 -27.62
C ALA A 286 15.46 6.51 -27.54
N THR A 287 16.15 6.65 -28.69
CA THR A 287 17.62 6.77 -28.72
C THR A 287 18.10 7.98 -27.93
N VAL A 288 17.43 9.14 -28.06
CA VAL A 288 17.81 10.34 -27.31
C VAL A 288 17.54 10.17 -25.83
N ASN A 289 16.43 9.54 -25.43
CA ASN A 289 16.16 9.26 -24.03
C ASN A 289 17.24 8.40 -23.39
N GLU A 290 17.73 7.36 -24.06
CA GLU A 290 18.87 6.58 -23.54
C GLU A 290 20.13 7.43 -23.40
N VAL A 291 20.42 8.35 -24.35
CA VAL A 291 21.59 9.25 -24.25
C VAL A 291 21.43 10.28 -23.12
N LEU A 292 20.22 10.78 -22.86
CA LEU A 292 19.91 11.63 -21.70
C LEU A 292 20.16 10.87 -20.38
N ASP A 293 19.73 9.62 -20.29
CA ASP A 293 20.01 8.75 -19.15
C ASP A 293 21.54 8.45 -19.03
N LEU A 294 22.26 8.37 -20.16
CA LEU A 294 23.72 8.26 -20.16
C LEU A 294 24.42 9.50 -19.58
N PHE A 295 23.80 10.69 -19.62
CA PHE A 295 24.32 11.88 -18.93
C PHE A 295 24.09 11.82 -17.42
N VAL A 296 22.87 11.50 -16.95
CA VAL A 296 22.53 11.57 -15.50
C VAL A 296 23.42 10.66 -14.66
N HIS A 297 23.64 9.43 -15.10
CA HIS A 297 24.58 8.52 -14.42
C HIS A 297 26.05 9.00 -14.43
N LYS A 298 26.44 9.93 -15.33
CA LYS A 298 27.81 10.47 -15.37
C LYS A 298 27.99 11.66 -14.43
N LYS A 299 26.95 12.48 -14.22
CA LYS A 299 26.90 13.54 -13.22
C LYS A 299 25.52 13.48 -12.54
N PRO A 300 25.38 12.89 -11.34
CA PRO A 300 24.06 12.73 -10.72
C PRO A 300 23.30 14.07 -10.60
N ASN A 301 23.97 15.09 -10.09
CA ASN A 301 23.44 16.45 -9.94
C ASN A 301 23.65 17.28 -11.23
N LEU A 302 23.11 16.83 -12.37
CA LEU A 302 23.02 17.67 -13.59
C LEU A 302 22.10 18.87 -13.34
N ARG A 303 22.42 20.01 -13.94
CA ARG A 303 21.44 21.08 -14.20
C ARG A 303 21.06 21.06 -15.67
N VAL A 304 19.76 20.93 -15.95
CA VAL A 304 19.23 20.69 -17.29
C VAL A 304 18.24 21.79 -17.66
N ALA A 305 18.27 22.25 -18.91
CA ALA A 305 17.21 23.11 -19.45
C ALA A 305 16.61 22.51 -20.72
N GLU A 306 15.31 22.69 -20.93
CA GLU A 306 14.61 22.39 -22.18
C GLU A 306 13.99 23.67 -22.72
N ILE A 307 14.50 24.15 -23.86
CA ILE A 307 14.04 25.38 -24.53
C ILE A 307 13.21 25.00 -25.75
N SER A 308 11.96 25.42 -25.80
CA SER A 308 11.04 25.21 -26.91
C SER A 308 10.80 26.48 -27.73
N LEU A 309 11.15 26.42 -29.02
CA LEU A 309 10.79 27.41 -30.05
C LEU A 309 9.70 26.87 -30.99
N LEU A 310 8.85 25.95 -30.50
CA LEU A 310 7.75 25.37 -31.28
C LEU A 310 6.52 26.30 -31.28
N PRO A 311 5.68 26.26 -32.33
CA PRO A 311 4.45 27.05 -32.39
C PRO A 311 3.47 26.63 -31.28
N SER A 312 2.66 27.59 -30.84
CA SER A 312 1.76 27.45 -29.70
C SER A 312 0.86 26.20 -29.76
N GLY A 313 0.94 25.36 -28.73
CA GLY A 313 0.10 24.17 -28.54
C GLY A 313 0.84 22.90 -28.10
N ASP A 314 2.14 22.76 -28.37
CA ASP A 314 2.92 21.58 -27.95
C ASP A 314 3.43 21.70 -26.50
N THR A 315 2.72 21.07 -25.57
CA THR A 315 3.06 21.03 -24.14
C THR A 315 3.94 19.85 -23.75
N THR A 316 4.45 19.05 -24.70
CA THR A 316 5.35 17.93 -24.39
C THR A 316 6.69 18.41 -23.84
N SER A 317 7.36 17.57 -23.06
CA SER A 317 8.76 17.78 -22.64
C SER A 317 9.55 16.50 -22.87
N ILE A 318 10.64 16.59 -23.63
CA ILE A 318 11.54 15.47 -23.90
C ILE A 318 12.19 14.97 -22.61
N TRP A 319 12.41 15.87 -21.65
CA TRP A 319 12.92 15.49 -20.33
C TRP A 319 11.87 14.85 -19.42
N LEU A 320 10.67 15.44 -19.31
CA LEU A 320 9.63 15.04 -18.34
C LEU A 320 8.70 13.93 -18.85
N ASP A 321 8.33 13.92 -20.14
CA ASP A 321 7.64 12.77 -20.77
C ASP A 321 8.61 11.61 -21.08
N GLY A 322 9.91 11.84 -20.93
CA GLY A 322 10.96 10.88 -21.29
C GLY A 322 11.23 9.83 -20.21
N ARG A 323 10.97 8.55 -20.54
CA ARG A 323 11.18 7.33 -19.72
C ARG A 323 11.04 7.56 -18.20
N SER A 324 9.80 7.46 -17.71
CA SER A 324 9.46 7.45 -16.29
C SER A 324 10.21 6.34 -15.53
N GLY A 325 11.12 6.74 -14.65
CA GLY A 325 11.92 5.84 -13.83
C GLY A 325 12.95 6.62 -13.00
N SER A 326 13.37 6.04 -11.87
CA SER A 326 14.13 6.74 -10.83
C SER A 326 15.57 7.16 -11.19
N THR A 327 15.92 7.08 -12.48
CA THR A 327 17.21 7.54 -13.02
C THR A 327 17.30 9.06 -13.03
N ARG A 328 16.21 9.78 -13.35
CA ARG A 328 16.22 11.25 -13.56
C ARG A 328 15.93 12.08 -12.31
N ASP A 329 15.42 11.47 -11.24
CA ASP A 329 15.00 12.16 -10.01
C ASP A 329 16.15 12.85 -9.25
N GLY A 330 17.41 12.45 -9.51
CA GLY A 330 18.60 12.93 -8.79
C GLY A 330 19.20 14.26 -9.28
N ILE A 331 18.60 14.92 -10.26
CA ILE A 331 19.14 16.16 -10.85
C ILE A 331 19.19 17.34 -9.86
N GLY A 332 20.11 18.27 -10.12
CA GLY A 332 20.28 19.51 -9.35
C GLY A 332 19.31 20.64 -9.75
N GLY A 333 18.45 20.43 -10.75
CA GLY A 333 17.42 21.37 -11.19
C GLY A 333 17.07 21.19 -12.67
N PHE A 334 15.80 21.40 -13.02
CA PHE A 334 15.29 21.41 -14.40
C PHE A 334 14.63 22.75 -14.72
N LEU A 335 14.95 23.34 -15.87
CA LEU A 335 14.36 24.60 -16.34
C LEU A 335 13.63 24.38 -17.67
N PHE A 336 12.30 24.45 -17.67
CA PHE A 336 11.49 24.47 -18.89
C PHE A 336 11.31 25.90 -19.38
N ALA A 337 11.69 26.17 -20.63
CA ALA A 337 11.61 27.49 -21.21
C ALA A 337 10.89 27.46 -22.56
N SER A 338 10.03 28.45 -22.82
CA SER A 338 9.21 28.53 -24.04
C SER A 338 9.23 29.95 -24.60
N SER A 339 9.24 30.09 -25.93
CA SER A 339 9.01 31.39 -26.58
C SER A 339 7.52 31.77 -26.69
N ASP A 340 6.60 30.82 -26.48
CA ASP A 340 5.16 31.10 -26.38
C ASP A 340 4.71 31.10 -24.89
N PRO A 341 4.16 32.23 -24.38
CA PRO A 341 3.61 32.30 -23.03
C PRO A 341 2.45 31.32 -22.76
N LYS A 342 1.63 30.97 -23.76
CA LYS A 342 0.47 30.07 -23.54
C LYS A 342 0.94 28.64 -23.28
N THR A 343 1.82 28.15 -24.14
CA THR A 343 2.45 26.82 -24.01
C THR A 343 3.21 26.70 -22.69
N LEU A 344 3.84 27.78 -22.21
CA LEU A 344 4.51 27.79 -20.89
C LEU A 344 3.53 27.53 -19.73
N VAL A 345 2.41 28.25 -19.69
CA VAL A 345 1.38 28.08 -18.63
C VAL A 345 0.77 26.68 -18.68
N MET A 346 0.43 26.19 -19.88
CA MET A 346 -0.15 24.85 -20.03
C MET A 346 0.84 23.73 -19.67
N ALA A 347 2.14 23.93 -19.88
CA ALA A 347 3.18 23.01 -19.39
C ALA A 347 3.30 23.07 -17.86
N GLN A 348 3.26 24.26 -17.25
CA GLN A 348 3.30 24.43 -15.80
C GLN A 348 2.10 23.77 -15.09
N GLU A 349 0.90 23.84 -15.66
CA GLU A 349 -0.27 23.10 -15.18
C GLU A 349 -0.06 21.58 -15.31
N ARG A 350 0.36 21.11 -16.50
CA ARG A 350 0.55 19.68 -16.81
C ARG A 350 1.58 18.98 -15.93
N TYR A 351 2.72 19.62 -15.65
CA TYR A 351 3.82 19.03 -14.87
C TYR A 351 3.90 19.59 -13.44
N SER A 352 2.81 20.15 -12.92
CA SER A 352 2.71 20.73 -11.57
C SER A 352 3.10 19.79 -10.42
N ALA A 353 3.10 18.47 -10.65
CA ALA A 353 3.60 17.46 -9.70
C ALA A 353 5.15 17.38 -9.60
N HIS A 354 5.90 17.90 -10.58
CA HIS A 354 7.36 17.83 -10.62
C HIS A 354 8.00 19.03 -9.90
N ALA A 355 8.18 18.92 -8.58
CA ALA A 355 8.71 19.98 -7.71
C ALA A 355 10.17 20.43 -7.97
N VAL A 356 10.81 19.95 -9.04
CA VAL A 356 12.20 20.27 -9.45
C VAL A 356 12.23 21.06 -10.78
N ALA A 357 11.05 21.38 -11.33
CA ALA A 357 10.89 22.12 -12.59
C ALA A 357 10.61 23.61 -12.36
N ASP A 358 11.55 24.46 -12.78
CA ASP A 358 11.36 25.90 -12.95
C ASP A 358 10.82 26.21 -14.36
N TYR A 359 10.10 27.34 -14.50
CA TYR A 359 9.43 27.73 -15.76
C TYR A 359 9.77 29.18 -16.15
N GLN A 360 10.25 29.40 -17.38
CA GLN A 360 10.66 30.73 -17.86
C GLN A 360 10.16 31.05 -19.29
N LEU A 361 9.82 32.32 -19.54
CA LEU A 361 9.61 32.83 -20.90
C LEU A 361 10.96 33.14 -21.57
N PHE A 362 11.20 32.59 -22.77
CA PHE A 362 12.45 32.74 -23.50
C PHE A 362 12.30 33.70 -24.70
N GLU A 363 13.06 34.79 -24.72
CA GLU A 363 13.02 35.81 -25.78
C GLU A 363 14.35 35.89 -26.55
N PRO A 364 14.54 35.09 -27.62
CA PRO A 364 15.85 34.95 -28.29
C PRO A 364 16.40 36.23 -28.93
N THR A 365 15.61 37.30 -29.05
CA THR A 365 16.02 38.56 -29.67
C THR A 365 16.48 39.64 -28.69
N LYS A 366 16.43 39.40 -27.37
CA LYS A 366 16.92 40.35 -26.35
C LYS A 366 18.37 40.03 -25.95
N PRO A 367 19.27 41.02 -25.81
CA PRO A 367 20.63 40.78 -25.28
C PRO A 367 20.63 40.41 -23.79
N SER A 368 19.52 40.66 -23.08
CA SER A 368 19.21 40.14 -21.74
C SER A 368 18.04 39.15 -21.79
N GLY A 369 17.86 38.45 -22.92
CA GLY A 369 16.88 37.38 -23.13
C GLY A 369 17.49 35.98 -22.99
N ALA A 370 18.68 35.89 -22.38
CA ALA A 370 19.20 34.63 -21.88
C ALA A 370 18.26 34.08 -20.79
N LEU A 371 18.34 32.77 -20.56
CA LEU A 371 17.76 32.13 -19.39
C LEU A 371 18.30 32.82 -18.11
N ASP A 372 17.47 32.97 -17.08
CA ASP A 372 17.83 33.69 -15.84
C ASP A 372 18.68 32.80 -14.93
N VAL A 373 19.89 32.50 -15.40
CA VAL A 373 20.84 31.58 -14.76
C VAL A 373 22.12 32.34 -14.45
N THR A 374 22.67 32.09 -13.26
CA THR A 374 23.79 32.84 -12.67
C THR A 374 25.17 32.46 -13.25
N GLY A 375 25.29 32.46 -14.58
CA GLY A 375 26.52 32.21 -15.32
C GLY A 375 26.52 30.86 -16.06
N PRO A 376 27.71 30.26 -16.29
CA PRO A 376 27.85 28.96 -16.97
C PRO A 376 27.45 27.82 -16.01
N ASP A 377 26.15 27.65 -15.85
CA ASP A 377 25.50 26.91 -14.76
C ASP A 377 24.75 25.65 -15.24
N LEU A 378 24.57 25.48 -16.55
CA LEU A 378 23.84 24.36 -17.16
C LEU A 378 24.80 23.31 -17.75
N ASP A 379 24.46 22.03 -17.61
CA ASP A 379 25.26 20.90 -18.11
C ASP A 379 24.72 20.31 -19.41
N VAL A 380 23.39 20.26 -19.54
CA VAL A 380 22.68 19.74 -20.72
C VAL A 380 21.57 20.71 -21.09
N VAL A 381 21.54 21.17 -22.34
CA VAL A 381 20.45 22.00 -22.86
C VAL A 381 19.79 21.33 -24.05
N ILE A 382 18.53 20.93 -23.89
CA ILE A 382 17.67 20.45 -24.97
C ILE A 382 17.09 21.69 -25.66
N LEU A 383 17.22 21.79 -26.99
CA LEU A 383 16.76 22.94 -27.76
C LEU A 383 15.87 22.48 -28.92
N ARG A 384 14.56 22.72 -28.83
CA ARG A 384 13.55 22.32 -29.82
C ARG A 384 13.26 23.45 -30.78
N VAL A 385 13.39 23.20 -32.08
CA VAL A 385 13.34 24.23 -33.14
C VAL A 385 12.59 23.73 -34.37
N VAL A 386 12.00 24.64 -35.16
CA VAL A 386 11.22 24.28 -36.37
C VAL A 386 12.05 24.34 -37.66
N ALA A 387 12.82 25.42 -37.85
CA ALA A 387 13.54 25.68 -39.09
C ALA A 387 14.73 26.61 -38.85
N ALA A 388 15.59 26.81 -39.86
CA ALA A 388 16.78 27.66 -39.80
C ALA A 388 16.47 29.19 -39.74
N SER A 389 15.66 29.60 -38.75
CA SER A 389 15.21 30.98 -38.52
C SER A 389 16.28 31.85 -37.85
N LEU A 390 16.04 33.17 -37.83
CA LEU A 390 16.88 34.10 -37.06
C LEU A 390 16.84 33.80 -35.56
N GLU A 391 15.67 33.42 -35.04
CA GLU A 391 15.44 33.08 -33.63
C GLU A 391 16.22 31.81 -33.25
N SER A 392 16.21 30.78 -34.10
CA SER A 392 16.99 29.56 -33.86
C SER A 392 18.50 29.83 -33.84
N ARG A 393 18.99 30.76 -34.67
CA ARG A 393 20.40 31.21 -34.63
C ARG A 393 20.74 31.93 -33.34
N ALA A 394 19.88 32.84 -32.90
CA ALA A 394 20.10 33.61 -31.67
C ALA A 394 19.96 32.74 -30.41
N ALA A 395 19.05 31.77 -30.42
CA ALA A 395 18.91 30.79 -29.34
C ALA A 395 20.15 29.91 -29.17
N ILE A 396 20.73 29.39 -30.27
CA ILE A 396 22.00 28.65 -30.25
C ILE A 396 23.13 29.50 -29.63
N GLU A 397 23.16 30.80 -29.92
CA GLU A 397 24.17 31.73 -29.38
C GLU A 397 23.95 32.02 -27.89
N ALA A 398 22.70 32.24 -27.45
CA ALA A 398 22.35 32.41 -26.05
C ALA A 398 22.65 31.17 -25.20
N VAL A 399 22.32 29.97 -25.71
CA VAL A 399 22.60 28.68 -25.05
C VAL A 399 24.09 28.48 -24.76
N ARG A 400 24.99 28.93 -25.66
CA ARG A 400 26.45 28.83 -25.44
C ARG A 400 26.91 29.59 -24.19
N SER A 401 26.28 30.73 -23.87
CA SER A 401 26.72 31.61 -22.78
C SER A 401 26.34 31.12 -21.37
N VAL A 402 25.40 30.16 -21.27
CA VAL A 402 24.89 29.58 -20.02
C VAL A 402 25.37 28.13 -19.78
N LEU A 403 26.09 27.55 -20.73
CA LEU A 403 26.68 26.21 -20.60
C LEU A 403 27.97 26.21 -19.77
N THR A 404 28.11 25.19 -18.94
CA THR A 404 29.37 24.82 -18.28
C THR A 404 30.47 24.44 -19.28
N PRO A 405 31.76 24.59 -18.92
CA PRO A 405 32.87 24.02 -19.70
C PRO A 405 32.71 22.52 -19.90
N GLY A 406 32.73 22.06 -21.14
CA GLY A 406 32.44 20.68 -21.51
C GLY A 406 30.94 20.29 -21.50
N GLY A 407 30.03 21.23 -21.23
CA GLY A 407 28.58 21.02 -21.28
C GLY A 407 28.06 20.70 -22.69
N HIS A 408 26.82 20.21 -22.75
CA HIS A 408 26.23 19.58 -23.94
C HIS A 408 24.94 20.27 -24.42
N VAL A 409 24.82 20.44 -25.75
CA VAL A 409 23.53 20.78 -26.40
C VAL A 409 22.92 19.52 -27.01
N VAL A 410 21.59 19.39 -26.95
CA VAL A 410 20.79 18.40 -27.67
C VAL A 410 19.74 19.13 -28.51
N LEU A 411 20.08 19.43 -29.76
CA LEU A 411 19.18 20.14 -30.69
C LEU A 411 18.17 19.15 -31.29
N PHE A 412 16.87 19.48 -31.24
CA PHE A 412 15.77 18.74 -31.87
C PHE A 412 15.15 19.55 -33.01
N GLU A 413 15.34 19.11 -34.26
CA GLU A 413 14.70 19.72 -35.45
C GLU A 413 13.30 19.11 -35.70
N HIS A 414 12.25 19.95 -35.60
CA HIS A 414 10.85 19.64 -35.85
C HIS A 414 10.44 20.09 -37.26
N ARG A 415 10.34 19.15 -38.19
CA ARG A 415 10.01 19.41 -39.61
C ARG A 415 8.50 19.35 -39.85
N ASP A 416 7.93 20.44 -40.33
CA ASP A 416 6.60 20.44 -40.94
C ASP A 416 6.66 19.71 -42.30
N GLU A 417 5.80 18.71 -42.52
CA GLU A 417 5.75 17.94 -43.78
C GLU A 417 5.44 18.83 -44.99
N ALA A 418 4.74 19.96 -44.80
CA ALA A 418 4.45 20.92 -45.86
C ALA A 418 5.69 21.74 -46.30
N ALA A 419 6.76 21.77 -45.51
CA ALA A 419 7.88 22.73 -45.64
C ALA A 419 9.18 22.11 -46.22
N SER A 420 9.06 21.20 -47.19
CA SER A 420 10.16 20.37 -47.75
C SER A 420 11.26 21.10 -48.55
N GLY A 421 11.42 22.41 -48.39
CA GLY A 421 12.44 23.25 -49.05
C GLY A 421 13.34 24.07 -48.11
N GLY A 422 13.18 23.96 -46.79
CA GLY A 422 14.01 24.69 -45.82
C GLY A 422 15.44 24.18 -45.70
N ALA A 423 16.41 25.07 -45.47
CA ALA A 423 17.76 24.68 -45.06
C ALA A 423 17.73 24.05 -43.66
N LYS A 424 18.47 22.95 -43.44
CA LYS A 424 18.57 22.30 -42.13
C LYS A 424 19.13 23.27 -41.09
N VAL A 425 18.56 23.29 -39.87
CA VAL A 425 19.15 24.01 -38.72
C VAL A 425 20.55 23.48 -38.43
N SER A 426 20.75 22.18 -38.55
CA SER A 426 22.04 21.53 -38.28
C SER A 426 23.20 22.07 -39.13
N ALA A 427 22.93 22.50 -40.38
CA ALA A 427 23.94 23.09 -41.26
C ALA A 427 24.45 24.46 -40.76
N LEU A 428 23.75 25.09 -39.81
CA LEU A 428 24.21 26.29 -39.11
C LEU A 428 25.30 25.98 -38.07
N LEU A 429 25.43 24.72 -37.64
CA LEU A 429 26.44 24.27 -36.69
C LEU A 429 27.70 23.78 -37.42
N ASP A 430 27.54 23.02 -38.51
CA ASP A 430 28.63 22.56 -39.38
C ASP A 430 29.48 23.72 -39.97
N THR A 431 28.95 24.94 -40.00
CA THR A 431 29.55 26.10 -40.67
C THR A 431 30.19 27.15 -39.75
N ARG A 432 30.01 27.08 -38.42
CA ARG A 432 30.61 28.04 -37.46
C ARG A 432 31.91 27.50 -36.86
N ASP A 433 32.97 28.32 -36.85
CA ASP A 433 34.22 28.04 -36.12
C ASP A 433 33.97 27.71 -34.63
N ASP A 434 32.93 28.31 -34.04
CA ASP A 434 32.48 28.10 -32.65
C ASP A 434 32.16 26.64 -32.29
N PHE A 435 31.81 25.79 -33.26
CA PHE A 435 31.42 24.38 -33.07
C PHE A 435 32.27 23.38 -33.88
N LYS A 436 33.30 23.82 -34.62
CA LYS A 436 34.17 22.92 -35.44
C LYS A 436 34.87 21.83 -34.64
N ASP A 437 35.10 22.10 -33.36
CA ASP A 437 35.78 21.22 -32.40
C ASP A 437 34.81 20.32 -31.61
N SER A 438 33.50 20.55 -31.75
CA SER A 438 32.43 19.85 -31.05
C SER A 438 32.10 18.50 -31.70
N ARG A 439 31.80 17.48 -30.89
CA ARG A 439 31.39 16.16 -31.41
C ARG A 439 29.91 16.11 -31.80
N ILE A 440 29.63 16.51 -33.04
CA ILE A 440 28.33 16.32 -33.69
C ILE A 440 28.02 14.81 -33.83
N ILE A 441 26.92 14.37 -33.21
CA ILE A 441 26.35 13.01 -33.31
C ILE A 441 24.87 13.16 -33.69
N TRP A 442 24.38 12.31 -34.61
CA TRP A 442 23.04 12.40 -35.19
C TRP A 442 22.15 11.22 -34.79
N CYS A 443 20.96 11.46 -34.23
CA CYS A 443 19.86 10.48 -34.26
C CYS A 443 18.93 10.79 -35.44
N GLU A 444 18.52 9.75 -36.18
CA GLU A 444 17.44 9.82 -37.19
C GLU A 444 16.24 9.00 -36.70
N GLY A 445 15.04 9.58 -36.76
CA GLY A 445 13.76 8.96 -36.37
C GLY A 445 13.03 8.27 -37.53
N SER A 446 11.92 7.59 -37.21
CA SER A 446 11.13 6.78 -38.16
C SER A 446 9.87 7.48 -38.69
N GLN A 447 9.35 8.47 -37.95
CA GLN A 447 8.33 9.42 -38.41
C GLN A 447 8.98 10.79 -38.69
N ALA A 448 8.21 11.75 -39.20
CA ALA A 448 8.73 12.99 -39.82
C ALA A 448 9.58 13.92 -38.91
N LEU A 449 9.70 13.61 -37.61
CA LEU A 449 10.19 14.50 -36.56
C LEU A 449 11.32 13.85 -35.74
N THR A 450 12.39 14.62 -35.51
CA THR A 450 13.63 14.29 -34.76
C THR A 450 14.82 13.98 -35.67
N HIS A 451 15.56 15.04 -36.03
CA HIS A 451 17.02 14.95 -36.02
C HIS A 451 17.49 15.43 -34.63
N ALA A 452 18.16 14.58 -33.88
CA ALA A 452 18.82 14.99 -32.63
C ALA A 452 20.30 15.20 -32.88
N LEU A 453 20.81 16.41 -32.61
CA LEU A 453 22.23 16.74 -32.73
C LEU A 453 22.82 17.04 -31.36
N PHE A 454 23.81 16.24 -30.97
CA PHE A 454 24.61 16.45 -29.77
C PHE A 454 25.82 17.31 -30.08
N ALA A 455 26.18 18.29 -29.23
CA ALA A 455 27.40 19.07 -29.37
C ALA A 455 28.05 19.36 -28.00
N THR A 456 29.37 19.38 -27.92
CA THR A 456 30.15 19.74 -26.72
C THR A 456 30.66 21.18 -26.80
N ALA A 457 30.66 21.90 -25.67
CA ALA A 457 31.20 23.26 -25.59
C ALA A 457 32.73 23.36 -25.83
N GLU A 458 33.46 22.24 -25.70
CA GLU A 458 34.92 22.15 -25.89
C GLU A 458 35.31 20.89 -26.71
N SER A 459 36.53 20.89 -27.26
CA SER A 459 37.16 19.73 -27.88
C SER A 459 37.72 18.73 -26.86
N LYS A 460 37.61 17.43 -27.17
CA LYS A 460 38.29 16.27 -26.53
C LYS A 460 38.85 16.49 -25.10
N PRO A 461 38.12 16.09 -24.03
CA PRO A 461 38.70 16.04 -22.70
C PRO A 461 39.89 15.08 -22.62
N ALA A 462 40.86 15.42 -21.77
CA ALA A 462 42.12 14.71 -21.64
C ALA A 462 41.95 13.41 -20.82
N SER A 463 42.07 12.26 -21.50
CA SER A 463 42.03 10.88 -20.98
C SER A 463 40.67 10.39 -20.44
N PRO A 464 40.39 9.07 -20.52
CA PRO A 464 39.17 8.48 -19.96
C PRO A 464 39.26 8.35 -18.43
N SER A 465 38.10 8.21 -17.77
CA SER A 465 38.02 7.92 -16.33
C SER A 465 38.81 6.64 -15.96
N PRO A 466 39.48 6.59 -14.79
CA PRO A 466 40.12 5.36 -14.28
C PRO A 466 39.19 4.15 -14.15
N MET A 467 37.86 4.37 -14.13
CA MET A 467 36.83 3.32 -14.06
C MET A 467 36.27 2.91 -15.44
N ALA A 468 36.76 3.51 -16.54
CA ALA A 468 36.29 3.20 -17.88
C ALA A 468 37.08 2.03 -18.50
N GLN A 469 36.40 0.93 -18.80
CA GLN A 469 37.02 -0.19 -19.51
C GLN A 469 36.90 0.02 -21.03
N ARG A 470 38.01 -0.10 -21.76
CA ARG A 470 37.98 -0.13 -23.22
C ARG A 470 37.59 -1.52 -23.71
N LEU A 471 36.36 -1.65 -24.18
CA LEU A 471 35.84 -2.83 -24.86
C LEU A 471 35.60 -2.44 -26.33
N THR A 472 36.39 -3.02 -27.24
CA THR A 472 36.45 -2.67 -28.68
C THR A 472 36.97 -1.24 -28.94
N SER A 473 36.33 -0.49 -29.85
CA SER A 473 36.66 0.90 -30.20
C SER A 473 36.17 1.93 -29.17
N PHE A 474 35.35 1.51 -28.21
CA PHE A 474 34.61 2.39 -27.29
C PHE A 474 35.06 2.23 -25.84
N PHE A 475 34.73 3.23 -25.04
CA PHE A 475 34.88 3.21 -23.58
C PHE A 475 33.53 2.94 -22.93
N TYR A 476 33.48 1.98 -22.02
CA TYR A 476 32.30 1.63 -21.23
C TYR A 476 32.54 1.98 -19.77
N ILE A 477 31.50 2.46 -19.09
CA ILE A 477 31.49 2.71 -17.65
C ILE A 477 30.41 1.82 -17.03
N SER A 478 30.74 1.22 -15.88
CA SER A 478 29.79 0.46 -15.07
C SER A 478 28.81 1.41 -14.38
N ARG A 479 27.51 1.16 -14.55
CA ARG A 479 26.42 1.98 -14.01
C ARG A 479 25.51 1.10 -13.14
N VAL A 480 24.97 1.67 -12.08
CA VAL A 480 23.92 1.03 -11.28
C VAL A 480 22.58 1.48 -11.84
N LEU A 481 21.77 0.54 -12.30
CA LEU A 481 20.44 0.77 -12.88
C LEU A 481 19.36 0.03 -12.08
N PRO A 482 18.10 0.48 -12.10
CA PRO A 482 16.96 -0.36 -11.73
C PRO A 482 16.96 -1.68 -12.51
N ASN A 483 16.43 -2.75 -11.90
CA ASN A 483 16.07 -3.97 -12.60
C ASN A 483 14.55 -4.01 -12.73
N ASP A 484 14.02 -3.47 -13.82
CA ASP A 484 12.58 -3.24 -13.98
C ASP A 484 11.76 -4.54 -14.01
N GLY A 485 12.33 -5.64 -14.51
CA GLY A 485 11.70 -6.95 -14.48
C GLY A 485 11.52 -7.49 -13.06
N VAL A 486 12.56 -7.40 -12.21
CA VAL A 486 12.48 -7.81 -10.79
C VAL A 486 11.60 -6.83 -10.00
N ASN A 487 11.73 -5.53 -10.25
CA ASN A 487 10.90 -4.51 -9.60
C ASN A 487 9.42 -4.71 -9.91
N LYS A 488 9.06 -5.00 -11.17
CA LYS A 488 7.69 -5.31 -11.58
C LYS A 488 7.20 -6.61 -10.96
N ALA A 489 8.00 -7.68 -10.95
CA ALA A 489 7.61 -8.95 -10.35
C ALA A 489 7.33 -8.83 -8.83
N VAL A 490 8.14 -8.07 -8.09
CA VAL A 490 7.92 -7.82 -6.65
C VAL A 490 6.73 -6.90 -6.40
N ASP A 491 6.49 -5.92 -7.27
CA ASP A 491 5.30 -5.06 -7.20
C ASP A 491 4.01 -5.87 -7.46
N GLU A 492 4.02 -6.76 -8.46
CA GLU A 492 2.95 -7.72 -8.76
C GLU A 492 2.71 -8.75 -7.62
N GLU A 493 3.75 -9.10 -6.86
CA GLU A 493 3.65 -10.01 -5.71
C GLU A 493 3.08 -9.32 -4.47
N LEU A 494 3.42 -8.04 -4.24
CA LEU A 494 3.01 -7.28 -3.05
C LEU A 494 1.65 -6.59 -3.19
N HIS A 495 1.33 -6.08 -4.38
CA HIS A 495 0.14 -5.27 -4.66
C HIS A 495 -0.84 -5.95 -5.62
N GLY A 496 -0.50 -7.15 -6.10
CA GLY A 496 -1.23 -7.84 -7.15
C GLY A 496 -0.89 -7.32 -8.56
N ARG A 497 -1.30 -8.08 -9.59
CA ARG A 497 -1.26 -7.59 -10.97
C ARG A 497 -2.38 -6.58 -11.19
N GLY A 498 -2.06 -5.49 -11.87
CA GLY A 498 -3.07 -4.56 -12.39
C GLY A 498 -4.07 -5.29 -13.29
N PHE A 499 -5.35 -4.92 -13.20
CA PHE A 499 -6.44 -5.62 -13.86
C PHE A 499 -6.33 -5.58 -15.40
N GLU A 500 -6.22 -6.76 -16.03
CA GLU A 500 -6.24 -6.91 -17.49
C GLU A 500 -7.68 -7.17 -17.97
N ASN A 501 -8.21 -6.30 -18.84
CA ASN A 501 -9.50 -6.53 -19.50
C ASN A 501 -9.35 -7.57 -20.62
N MET A 502 -10.02 -8.72 -20.47
CA MET A 502 -10.01 -9.82 -21.44
C MET A 502 -11.27 -10.69 -21.31
N LEU A 503 -11.52 -11.61 -22.25
CA LEU A 503 -12.60 -12.58 -22.12
C LEU A 503 -12.17 -13.76 -21.22
N LEU A 504 -13.11 -14.27 -20.42
CA LEU A 504 -12.84 -15.32 -19.43
C LEU A 504 -12.26 -16.61 -20.07
N HIS A 505 -12.72 -16.95 -21.28
CA HIS A 505 -12.29 -18.14 -22.03
C HIS A 505 -10.98 -17.95 -22.82
N GLU A 506 -10.35 -16.76 -22.77
CA GLU A 506 -9.04 -16.50 -23.40
C GLU A 506 -7.85 -16.84 -22.47
N ARG A 507 -8.10 -17.19 -21.20
CA ARG A 507 -7.08 -17.73 -20.28
C ARG A 507 -6.99 -19.25 -20.41
N GLU A 508 -5.77 -19.78 -20.54
CA GLU A 508 -5.52 -21.23 -20.43
C GLU A 508 -5.69 -21.75 -18.99
N ALA A 509 -5.38 -20.91 -18.00
CA ALA A 509 -5.47 -21.22 -16.57
C ALA A 509 -6.90 -21.03 -16.04
N THR A 510 -7.34 -21.94 -15.16
CA THR A 510 -8.67 -21.84 -14.53
C THR A 510 -8.77 -20.60 -13.64
N ILE A 511 -9.84 -19.82 -13.83
CA ILE A 511 -10.15 -18.60 -13.08
C ILE A 511 -11.48 -18.74 -12.30
N ARG A 512 -11.64 -17.98 -11.22
CA ARG A 512 -12.85 -17.98 -10.38
C ARG A 512 -13.16 -16.59 -9.81
N LEU A 513 -14.44 -16.23 -9.83
CA LEU A 513 -14.97 -15.06 -9.12
C LEU A 513 -14.81 -15.25 -7.59
N ARG A 514 -14.24 -14.27 -6.91
CA ARG A 514 -14.06 -14.23 -5.45
C ARG A 514 -14.37 -12.85 -4.92
N ALA A 515 -14.74 -12.76 -3.65
CA ALA A 515 -14.69 -11.51 -2.91
C ALA A 515 -13.34 -11.43 -2.19
N GLU A 516 -12.51 -10.44 -2.50
CA GLU A 516 -11.22 -10.20 -1.84
C GLU A 516 -11.39 -9.71 -0.40
N ARG A 517 -12.45 -8.94 -0.18
CA ARG A 517 -12.77 -8.25 1.06
C ARG A 517 -14.27 -8.30 1.27
N VAL A 518 -14.70 -9.26 2.07
CA VAL A 518 -16.06 -9.39 2.58
C VAL A 518 -16.51 -8.08 3.25
N GLY A 519 -17.69 -7.59 2.88
CA GLY A 519 -18.28 -6.32 3.31
C GLY A 519 -18.56 -5.32 2.18
N THR A 520 -18.06 -5.55 0.96
CA THR A 520 -18.39 -4.74 -0.23
C THR A 520 -18.44 -5.60 -1.50
N ILE A 521 -19.37 -5.26 -2.41
CA ILE A 521 -19.45 -5.85 -3.75
C ILE A 521 -18.32 -5.37 -4.68
N GLU A 522 -17.66 -4.25 -4.36
CA GLU A 522 -16.56 -3.70 -5.16
C GLU A 522 -15.30 -4.56 -5.11
N ALA A 523 -15.19 -5.43 -4.11
CA ALA A 523 -14.10 -6.39 -3.97
C ALA A 523 -14.32 -7.70 -4.74
N LEU A 524 -15.35 -7.79 -5.60
CA LEU A 524 -15.59 -8.93 -6.48
C LEU A 524 -14.66 -8.89 -7.70
N HIS A 525 -13.72 -9.83 -7.80
CA HIS A 525 -12.82 -9.97 -8.93
C HIS A 525 -12.67 -11.43 -9.38
N TYR A 526 -12.24 -11.65 -10.63
CA TYR A 526 -11.82 -12.97 -11.11
C TYR A 526 -10.34 -13.18 -10.81
N SER A 527 -10.02 -14.28 -10.13
CA SER A 527 -8.65 -14.66 -9.77
C SER A 527 -8.28 -16.02 -10.33
N GLU A 528 -7.01 -16.22 -10.65
CA GLU A 528 -6.47 -17.52 -11.03
C GLU A 528 -6.55 -18.52 -9.85
N VAL A 529 -6.78 -19.79 -10.16
CA VAL A 529 -6.86 -20.86 -9.17
C VAL A 529 -6.08 -22.09 -9.65
N GLU A 530 -5.29 -22.69 -8.75
CA GLU A 530 -4.59 -23.94 -9.04
C GLU A 530 -5.60 -25.06 -9.38
N GLU A 531 -5.36 -25.77 -10.49
CA GLU A 531 -6.20 -26.90 -10.90
C GLU A 531 -5.87 -28.16 -10.08
N PRO A 532 -6.75 -28.65 -9.19
CA PRO A 532 -6.52 -29.91 -8.52
C PRO A 532 -6.61 -31.06 -9.54
N PRO A 533 -5.81 -32.15 -9.36
CA PRO A 533 -5.90 -33.31 -10.24
C PRO A 533 -7.30 -33.92 -10.21
N LEU A 534 -7.83 -34.25 -11.39
CA LEU A 534 -9.19 -34.75 -11.55
C LEU A 534 -9.34 -36.16 -10.92
N GLY A 535 -9.86 -36.20 -9.70
CA GLY A 535 -10.07 -37.44 -8.95
C GLY A 535 -11.05 -38.41 -9.60
N ASP A 536 -11.04 -39.66 -9.13
CA ASP A 536 -11.94 -40.72 -9.61
C ASP A 536 -13.42 -40.34 -9.53
N ASN A 537 -14.20 -40.84 -10.50
CA ASN A 537 -15.63 -40.56 -10.66
C ASN A 537 -16.01 -39.06 -10.77
N ARG A 538 -15.09 -38.19 -11.25
CA ARG A 538 -15.34 -36.76 -11.46
C ARG A 538 -15.24 -36.35 -12.92
N VAL A 539 -15.90 -35.25 -13.23
CA VAL A 539 -15.80 -34.54 -14.50
C VAL A 539 -15.42 -33.08 -14.23
N GLU A 540 -14.79 -32.46 -15.22
CA GLU A 540 -14.44 -31.05 -15.24
C GLU A 540 -15.30 -30.36 -16.29
N VAL A 541 -15.91 -29.24 -15.91
CA VAL A 541 -16.89 -28.54 -16.74
C VAL A 541 -16.38 -27.12 -16.97
N GLU A 542 -16.22 -26.75 -18.22
CA GLU A 542 -16.04 -25.36 -18.63
C GLU A 542 -17.40 -24.66 -18.52
N ILE A 543 -17.49 -23.68 -17.63
CA ILE A 543 -18.76 -23.01 -17.28
C ILE A 543 -19.04 -21.89 -18.27
N GLU A 544 -20.18 -22.00 -18.95
CA GLU A 544 -20.71 -21.03 -19.93
C GLU A 544 -21.67 -20.03 -19.24
N ALA A 545 -22.31 -20.44 -18.14
CA ALA A 545 -23.14 -19.58 -17.30
C ALA A 545 -23.14 -20.07 -15.84
N ALA A 546 -22.94 -19.16 -14.89
CA ALA A 546 -23.06 -19.44 -13.46
C ALA A 546 -24.36 -18.83 -12.90
N GLY A 547 -25.02 -19.54 -11.98
CA GLY A 547 -26.14 -19.00 -11.21
C GLY A 547 -25.65 -18.22 -9.99
N MET A 548 -26.34 -17.12 -9.66
CA MET A 548 -26.08 -16.30 -8.48
C MET A 548 -27.29 -16.34 -7.55
N ASN A 549 -27.06 -16.70 -6.30
CA ASN A 549 -28.08 -16.82 -5.27
C ASN A 549 -27.90 -15.73 -4.20
N PHE A 550 -28.96 -15.50 -3.39
CA PHE A 550 -28.88 -14.59 -2.25
C PHE A 550 -27.77 -14.98 -1.26
N LYS A 551 -27.41 -16.28 -1.17
CA LYS A 551 -26.25 -16.75 -0.39
C LYS A 551 -24.96 -16.07 -0.81
N ASP A 552 -24.70 -15.96 -2.12
CA ASP A 552 -23.46 -15.41 -2.65
C ASP A 552 -23.35 -13.92 -2.30
N LEU A 553 -24.44 -13.16 -2.51
CA LEU A 553 -24.54 -11.76 -2.10
C LEU A 553 -24.36 -11.57 -0.58
N ALA A 554 -25.00 -12.41 0.23
CA ALA A 554 -24.92 -12.33 1.70
C ALA A 554 -23.52 -12.69 2.25
N ILE A 555 -22.74 -13.51 1.53
CA ILE A 555 -21.33 -13.76 1.81
C ILE A 555 -20.49 -12.55 1.41
N THR A 556 -20.64 -12.04 0.18
CA THR A 556 -19.91 -10.85 -0.30
C THR A 556 -20.15 -9.62 0.61
N MET A 557 -21.37 -9.45 1.11
CA MET A 557 -21.74 -8.37 2.04
C MET A 557 -21.39 -8.65 3.51
N GLY A 558 -20.86 -9.83 3.86
CA GLY A 558 -20.46 -10.18 5.23
C GLY A 558 -21.60 -10.45 6.21
N ILE A 559 -22.83 -10.59 5.72
CA ILE A 559 -24.04 -10.90 6.51
C ILE A 559 -23.99 -12.37 6.97
N VAL A 560 -23.41 -13.27 6.16
CA VAL A 560 -23.29 -14.70 6.46
C VAL A 560 -21.82 -15.12 6.62
N PRO A 561 -21.40 -15.68 7.77
CA PRO A 561 -20.04 -16.17 7.97
C PRO A 561 -19.83 -17.53 7.27
N ASP A 562 -19.44 -17.48 6.00
CA ASP A 562 -19.04 -18.63 5.17
C ASP A 562 -17.81 -18.24 4.32
N ASN A 563 -17.27 -19.17 3.55
CA ASN A 563 -16.01 -19.04 2.83
C ASN A 563 -16.12 -18.17 1.56
N GLU A 564 -15.43 -17.02 1.55
CA GLU A 564 -15.31 -16.04 0.45
C GLU A 564 -14.77 -16.61 -0.89
N HIS A 565 -14.27 -17.86 -0.90
CA HIS A 565 -13.81 -18.59 -2.10
C HIS A 565 -14.84 -19.62 -2.64
N LEU A 566 -16.03 -19.70 -2.04
CA LEU A 566 -17.14 -20.61 -2.42
C LEU A 566 -18.39 -19.83 -2.88
N LEU A 567 -18.17 -18.81 -3.71
CA LEU A 567 -19.23 -18.13 -4.46
C LEU A 567 -19.62 -18.98 -5.69
N GLY A 568 -20.91 -19.09 -5.95
CA GLY A 568 -21.49 -19.89 -7.02
C GLY A 568 -21.57 -21.37 -6.66
N LEU A 569 -22.79 -21.90 -6.54
CA LEU A 569 -23.07 -23.32 -6.30
C LEU A 569 -23.72 -24.03 -7.50
N GLU A 570 -24.02 -23.30 -8.58
CA GLU A 570 -24.73 -23.84 -9.74
C GLU A 570 -24.28 -23.19 -11.05
N GLY A 571 -24.43 -23.91 -12.17
CA GLY A 571 -24.12 -23.40 -13.50
C GLY A 571 -24.45 -24.36 -14.64
N ALA A 572 -24.26 -23.88 -15.86
CA ALA A 572 -24.35 -24.65 -17.10
C ALA A 572 -23.02 -24.60 -17.84
N GLY A 573 -22.64 -25.69 -18.51
CA GLY A 573 -21.36 -25.76 -19.20
C GLY A 573 -21.15 -27.02 -20.03
N ILE A 574 -19.92 -27.17 -20.53
CA ILE A 574 -19.49 -28.29 -21.38
C ILE A 574 -18.39 -29.07 -20.66
N ILE A 575 -18.47 -30.40 -20.66
CA ILE A 575 -17.43 -31.23 -20.07
C ILE A 575 -16.12 -31.10 -20.86
N ARG A 576 -15.06 -30.64 -20.20
CA ARG A 576 -13.69 -30.44 -20.75
C ARG A 576 -12.79 -31.64 -20.49
N ARG A 577 -12.92 -32.28 -19.33
CA ARG A 577 -12.07 -33.40 -18.87
C ARG A 577 -12.90 -34.41 -18.07
N VAL A 578 -12.60 -35.71 -18.19
CA VAL A 578 -13.31 -36.80 -17.48
C VAL A 578 -12.31 -37.77 -16.85
N SER A 579 -12.65 -38.30 -15.67
CA SER A 579 -12.00 -39.51 -15.13
C SER A 579 -12.87 -40.75 -15.41
N SER A 580 -12.91 -41.71 -14.49
CA SER A 580 -13.51 -43.05 -14.56
C SER A 580 -15.05 -43.09 -14.63
N THR A 581 -15.69 -42.13 -15.33
CA THR A 581 -17.14 -41.89 -15.36
C THR A 581 -17.85 -42.44 -16.61
N SER A 582 -19.18 -42.37 -16.61
CA SER A 582 -20.04 -42.64 -17.79
C SER A 582 -20.20 -41.45 -18.76
N TYR A 583 -19.69 -40.27 -18.39
CA TYR A 583 -19.81 -39.03 -19.17
C TYR A 583 -18.66 -38.87 -20.17
N LYS A 584 -18.81 -37.92 -21.12
CA LYS A 584 -17.84 -37.68 -22.19
C LYS A 584 -17.48 -36.20 -22.29
N VAL A 585 -16.25 -35.95 -22.75
CA VAL A 585 -15.83 -34.61 -23.18
C VAL A 585 -16.74 -34.15 -24.32
N GLY A 586 -17.26 -32.92 -24.23
CA GLY A 586 -18.24 -32.34 -25.13
C GLY A 586 -19.71 -32.54 -24.72
N ASP A 587 -20.02 -33.33 -23.69
CA ASP A 587 -21.38 -33.39 -23.14
C ASP A 587 -21.75 -32.04 -22.51
N ARG A 588 -22.98 -31.57 -22.77
CA ARG A 588 -23.55 -30.36 -22.13
C ARG A 588 -24.23 -30.74 -20.82
N VAL A 589 -23.88 -30.06 -19.74
CA VAL A 589 -24.34 -30.40 -18.39
C VAL A 589 -24.80 -29.18 -17.59
N LEU A 590 -25.73 -29.45 -16.66
CA LEU A 590 -26.01 -28.57 -15.53
C LEU A 590 -25.24 -29.09 -14.32
N VAL A 591 -24.60 -28.19 -13.58
CA VAL A 591 -23.80 -28.48 -12.39
C VAL A 591 -24.49 -27.84 -11.19
N PHE A 592 -24.59 -28.57 -10.09
CA PHE A 592 -25.08 -28.08 -8.80
C PHE A 592 -24.29 -28.75 -7.66
N GLU A 593 -23.46 -27.99 -6.93
CA GLU A 593 -22.71 -28.53 -5.78
C GLU A 593 -23.63 -28.59 -4.55
N ASN A 594 -24.00 -29.80 -4.14
CA ASN A 594 -24.87 -30.02 -2.98
C ASN A 594 -24.10 -29.71 -1.66
N PRO A 595 -24.46 -28.64 -0.92
CA PRO A 595 -23.76 -28.27 0.32
C PRO A 595 -24.02 -29.22 1.49
N GLY A 596 -24.69 -30.36 1.27
CA GLY A 596 -24.93 -31.39 2.29
C GLY A 596 -23.70 -32.23 2.65
N GLU A 597 -22.88 -32.65 1.66
CA GLU A 597 -21.84 -33.66 1.89
C GLU A 597 -20.59 -33.13 2.62
N ARG A 598 -20.35 -31.81 2.56
CA ARG A 598 -19.17 -31.17 3.18
C ARG A 598 -19.43 -30.51 4.54
N VAL A 599 -20.65 -30.62 5.08
CA VAL A 599 -20.98 -30.14 6.43
C VAL A 599 -21.00 -31.33 7.40
N PRO A 600 -19.91 -31.59 8.16
CA PRO A 600 -19.91 -32.58 9.24
C PRO A 600 -20.76 -32.06 10.41
N GLY A 601 -22.08 -32.11 10.23
CA GLY A 601 -23.00 -31.41 11.11
C GLY A 601 -24.50 -31.66 10.91
N LEU A 602 -24.96 -32.40 9.89
CA LEU A 602 -26.41 -32.60 9.72
C LEU A 602 -27.01 -33.44 10.89
N ALA A 603 -26.39 -34.58 11.20
CA ALA A 603 -26.77 -35.40 12.37
C ALA A 603 -26.53 -34.65 13.70
N ALA A 604 -25.44 -33.89 13.81
CA ALA A 604 -25.14 -33.09 14.99
C ALA A 604 -26.16 -31.95 15.21
N LYS A 605 -26.62 -31.27 14.15
CA LYS A 605 -27.66 -30.24 14.23
C LYS A 605 -29.01 -30.82 14.64
N ARG A 606 -29.41 -31.98 14.09
CA ARG A 606 -30.61 -32.68 14.56
C ARG A 606 -30.50 -33.03 16.04
N LYS A 607 -29.38 -33.63 16.46
CA LYS A 607 -29.14 -33.99 17.86
C LYS A 607 -29.09 -32.77 18.78
N PHE A 608 -28.53 -31.65 18.34
CA PHE A 608 -28.48 -30.39 19.08
C PHE A 608 -29.88 -29.76 19.28
N LEU A 609 -30.76 -29.84 18.28
CA LEU A 609 -32.16 -29.42 18.43
C LEU A 609 -32.95 -30.34 19.39
N GLU A 610 -32.62 -31.63 19.41
CA GLU A 610 -33.20 -32.62 20.33
C GLU A 610 -32.67 -32.47 21.77
N GLU A 611 -31.36 -32.22 21.97
CA GLU A 611 -30.70 -32.17 23.28
C GLU A 611 -30.73 -30.79 23.97
N GLU A 612 -30.47 -29.69 23.25
CA GLU A 612 -30.39 -28.34 23.84
C GLU A 612 -31.72 -27.59 23.78
N PHE A 613 -32.52 -27.82 22.71
CA PHE A 613 -33.80 -27.14 22.49
C PHE A 613 -35.03 -28.03 22.77
N GLY A 614 -34.82 -29.32 23.08
CA GLY A 614 -35.88 -30.26 23.43
C GLY A 614 -36.88 -30.54 22.30
N ILE A 615 -36.56 -30.21 21.05
CA ILE A 615 -37.46 -30.38 19.90
C ILE A 615 -37.52 -31.87 19.54
N PRO A 616 -38.69 -32.54 19.60
CA PRO A 616 -38.77 -33.97 19.32
C PRO A 616 -38.31 -34.32 17.91
N ALA A 617 -37.60 -35.44 17.76
CA ALA A 617 -37.13 -35.95 16.48
C ALA A 617 -38.25 -36.04 15.42
N THR A 618 -39.48 -36.34 15.84
CA THR A 618 -40.68 -36.42 15.00
C THR A 618 -41.09 -35.10 14.34
N ASN A 619 -40.58 -33.97 14.84
CA ASN A 619 -40.95 -32.62 14.41
C ASN A 619 -39.84 -31.97 13.55
N ILE A 620 -38.78 -32.72 13.24
CA ILE A 620 -37.61 -32.26 12.46
C ILE A 620 -37.63 -32.95 11.09
N PHE A 621 -38.11 -32.23 10.08
CA PHE A 621 -38.30 -32.70 8.71
C PHE A 621 -37.22 -32.18 7.75
N HIS A 622 -36.94 -32.93 6.68
CA HIS A 622 -35.84 -32.62 5.76
C HIS A 622 -36.31 -31.94 4.47
N SER A 623 -36.20 -30.61 4.41
CA SER A 623 -36.72 -29.76 3.33
C SER A 623 -36.11 -29.97 1.93
N ARG A 624 -35.05 -30.78 1.79
CA ARG A 624 -34.40 -31.12 0.50
C ARG A 624 -34.85 -32.47 -0.08
N THR A 625 -35.90 -33.08 0.48
CA THR A 625 -36.50 -34.33 0.02
C THR A 625 -38.00 -34.17 -0.12
N THR A 626 -38.59 -34.67 -1.21
CA THR A 626 -40.04 -34.58 -1.48
C THR A 626 -40.92 -35.22 -0.40
N GLU A 627 -40.35 -36.15 0.38
CA GLU A 627 -40.96 -36.75 1.56
C GLU A 627 -41.36 -35.71 2.63
N PHE A 628 -40.71 -34.54 2.69
CA PHE A 628 -41.01 -33.46 3.65
C PHE A 628 -42.50 -33.15 3.73
N ALA A 629 -43.16 -32.97 2.57
CA ALA A 629 -44.57 -32.60 2.53
C ALA A 629 -45.46 -33.72 3.09
N ALA A 630 -45.16 -34.98 2.77
CA ALA A 630 -45.91 -36.13 3.29
C ALA A 630 -45.69 -36.33 4.80
N GLN A 631 -44.46 -36.16 5.28
CA GLN A 631 -44.10 -36.28 6.70
C GLN A 631 -44.74 -35.15 7.54
N LEU A 632 -44.71 -33.91 7.04
CA LEU A 632 -45.33 -32.76 7.69
C LEU A 632 -46.86 -32.92 7.76
N MET A 633 -47.50 -33.26 6.64
CA MET A 633 -48.95 -33.52 6.60
C MET A 633 -49.34 -34.70 7.51
N ALA A 634 -48.51 -35.74 7.62
CA ALA A 634 -48.75 -36.83 8.57
C ALA A 634 -48.64 -36.38 10.04
N ALA A 635 -47.68 -35.49 10.36
CA ALA A 635 -47.50 -34.95 11.70
C ALA A 635 -48.60 -33.94 12.11
N THR A 636 -49.22 -33.25 11.16
CA THR A 636 -50.30 -32.27 11.40
C THR A 636 -51.68 -32.79 11.01
N ASN A 637 -51.93 -34.11 11.08
CA ASN A 637 -53.24 -34.74 10.83
C ASN A 637 -53.91 -34.37 9.48
N GLN A 638 -53.10 -34.08 8.45
CA GLN A 638 -53.50 -33.58 7.12
C GLN A 638 -54.02 -32.13 7.10
N GLU A 639 -53.86 -31.35 8.17
CA GLU A 639 -54.26 -29.93 8.22
C GLU A 639 -53.20 -28.99 7.64
N GLY A 640 -51.95 -29.45 7.50
CA GLY A 640 -50.83 -28.64 6.97
C GLY A 640 -50.21 -27.74 8.03
N VAL A 641 -49.73 -26.56 7.63
CA VAL A 641 -49.24 -25.49 8.53
C VAL A 641 -49.52 -24.11 7.90
N ASP A 642 -49.98 -23.15 8.70
CA ASP A 642 -50.03 -21.74 8.29
C ASP A 642 -48.62 -21.12 8.43
N VAL A 643 -48.06 -20.60 7.34
CA VAL A 643 -46.72 -20.02 7.32
C VAL A 643 -46.78 -18.51 7.12
N ILE A 644 -46.49 -17.75 8.18
CA ILE A 644 -46.21 -16.32 8.07
C ILE A 644 -44.75 -16.16 7.61
N ILE A 645 -44.54 -16.04 6.30
CA ILE A 645 -43.23 -15.73 5.73
C ILE A 645 -42.98 -14.23 5.92
N ASN A 646 -42.19 -13.89 6.94
CA ASN A 646 -41.68 -12.53 7.11
C ASN A 646 -40.35 -12.38 6.36
N SER A 647 -40.20 -11.31 5.59
CA SER A 647 -39.05 -11.08 4.70
C SER A 647 -38.53 -9.65 4.87
N LEU A 648 -38.12 -9.32 6.10
CA LEU A 648 -37.64 -8.00 6.49
C LEU A 648 -36.28 -7.68 5.86
N THR A 649 -36.05 -6.40 5.59
CA THR A 649 -34.83 -5.87 4.97
C THR A 649 -34.47 -4.52 5.58
N GLY A 650 -33.17 -4.26 5.80
CA GLY A 650 -32.71 -3.06 6.49
C GLY A 650 -32.88 -3.18 8.02
N GLU A 651 -33.06 -2.05 8.69
CA GLU A 651 -33.12 -1.92 10.17
C GLU A 651 -34.10 -2.91 10.83
N LEU A 652 -35.22 -3.22 10.17
CA LEU A 652 -36.21 -4.18 10.64
C LEU A 652 -35.69 -5.62 10.78
N LEU A 653 -34.56 -5.97 10.16
CA LEU A 653 -33.89 -7.27 10.33
C LEU A 653 -33.02 -7.31 11.60
N GLU A 654 -32.64 -6.15 12.15
CA GLU A 654 -31.84 -6.06 13.38
C GLU A 654 -32.71 -6.05 14.65
N GLU A 655 -34.01 -5.72 14.53
CA GLU A 655 -34.98 -5.71 15.64
C GLU A 655 -35.81 -7.00 15.81
N SER A 656 -35.65 -8.01 14.92
CA SER A 656 -36.57 -9.17 14.80
C SER A 656 -36.14 -10.45 15.52
#